data_AF-A0A9P7MNT6-F1
#
_entry.id   AF-A0A9P7MNT6-F1
#
_cell.length_a   1.000
_cell.length_b   1.000
_cell.length_c   1.000
_cell.angle_alpha   90.00
_cell.angle_beta   90.00
_cell.angle_gamma   90.00
#
_symmetry.space_group_name_H-M   'P 1'
#
loop_
_entity.id
_entity.type
_entity.pdbx_description
1 polymer ?
#
loop_
_entity_poly.entity_id
_entity_poly.type
_entity_poly.pdbx_seq_one_letter_code
_entity_poly.pdbx_strand_id
1 'polypeptide(L)'
;MDQRSTTSGEHPQPQPHPHRRRPLPAWLRHFGRNDLKVTFRCWVAVWISILLIFINPSLQNIGQSTFFAAIVLFIVPPAGILMVYLLASISLLVGMCLAWAWGILAMKAAFAARSDDEMQRLLQSLQQQAVAIANQTGQPAAAISAKLVYDGFLLDARVVAIYYVMSCVFIYLLARLRYANAKFILLQVLGTITIDVFMLTGPILSHFKASLAQVLVKPAVIGVALGVACSILIFPQSTSYVLLSEMEKLIRLLEAPLESTRRLLAADPLSDDAELQTFKGAIVGTFKLMEPALAFLPLDFSRGRWNADDVKSLHARVREAATASLFLLNFHISRGSATAQMERLGTSMAVKAANSTPSSRDTPETDDHEARDQDHQPADKESSPPASSNGSGSTYGLVDAMKSPEHSAIRPGLLEALQAATADVLQVNSRAIQLAAETVHLVNTSRWHLSASSKARLEHLQPELVEMQARLQTAREACVISTNDAIIEAHRDLFDEDGLLTHRSSSNPLALNGLILSMVLEERIANTAATTEQVICYLAQLLALRNQTRLWLPTRLRYALSWLTSGDIAAPVPGASTGTAVDPDDVDAQMEDTRRRLRMVSKGNRGARAPKNRSVLTRAVVGTYRWLFNPGGVYALRMVVVTIAVAIPASLPSTAGFFYRQKGIWALIMAQTCLLMYMADFTFSLVSRCLGTVIGGVLGMLAWYIGSGSGDGNPYGMGAATAVLAVVLMWWRLYLPPALAQASIMTAATFMLIIGYSWAEHHIVQYGLPGVGYQAFWKRLVLILVGAAAAFIVQIFPKPPSATRYVCKSLSNHVRTLNDHYALLISQWESHPNKHQQQPNAGVAAATAAEKISLKLTEDLMGLTDAISLLKIEISTTPFDQAILQRTRDRCYTMNQCLGKLLVLSAHLPQHLRLRLGQNTGLVEDKSVSNVTCVLRIVESSLRTGAPLPERLPVPLVETCFLAWNRHHEKAELSVELVRSQEYRQYCVAVSAYLSFLATLDDLVGDLKVTVGETHVVQRWEEEEVVEGV
;
A
#
# COMPACT_ATOMS: atom_id res chain seq x y z
N MET A 1 33.87 -7.75 -70.83
CA MET A 1 34.04 -6.45 -71.50
C MET A 1 33.17 -5.48 -70.74
N ASP A 2 33.78 -4.47 -70.12
CA ASP A 2 33.11 -3.53 -69.22
C ASP A 2 32.11 -2.62 -69.95
N GLN A 3 31.05 -2.16 -69.27
CA GLN A 3 30.99 -0.82 -68.65
C GLN A 3 29.59 -0.48 -68.11
N ARG A 4 29.56 0.15 -66.91
CA ARG A 4 28.82 1.37 -66.49
C ARG A 4 27.48 1.73 -67.18
N SER A 5 26.45 2.29 -66.52
CA SER A 5 26.22 2.70 -65.11
C SER A 5 24.86 3.39 -65.01
N THR A 6 24.15 3.30 -63.87
CA THR A 6 23.44 4.45 -63.24
C THR A 6 22.95 4.09 -61.84
N THR A 7 23.21 4.95 -60.86
CA THR A 7 22.65 4.88 -59.51
C THR A 7 21.45 5.82 -59.37
N SER A 8 20.37 5.35 -58.76
CA SER A 8 19.29 6.18 -58.21
C SER A 8 18.90 5.62 -56.84
N GLY A 9 18.92 6.46 -55.81
CA GLY A 9 18.79 6.01 -54.41
C GLY A 9 17.36 5.68 -53.99
N GLU A 10 17.22 4.66 -53.15
CA GLU A 10 16.00 4.40 -52.39
C GLU A 10 16.16 4.88 -50.94
N HIS A 11 15.23 5.72 -50.48
CA HIS A 11 15.07 5.96 -49.05
C HIS A 11 14.48 4.70 -48.38
N PRO A 12 15.04 4.23 -47.23
CA PRO A 12 14.42 3.14 -46.49
C PRO A 12 13.08 3.62 -45.91
N GLN A 13 11.98 2.96 -46.32
CA GLN A 13 10.67 3.22 -45.74
C GLN A 13 10.65 2.87 -44.24
N PRO A 14 10.09 3.73 -43.36
CA PRO A 14 9.93 3.39 -41.95
C PRO A 14 8.92 2.25 -41.81
N GLN A 15 9.34 1.15 -41.18
CA GLN A 15 8.44 0.04 -40.88
C GLN A 15 7.31 0.51 -39.94
N PRO A 16 6.05 0.09 -40.17
CA PRO A 16 4.93 0.49 -39.31
C PRO A 16 5.08 -0.14 -37.92
N HIS A 17 5.27 0.70 -36.89
CA HIS A 17 5.29 0.25 -35.50
C HIS A 17 4.01 -0.54 -35.17
N PRO A 18 4.11 -1.69 -34.50
CA PRO A 18 2.94 -2.47 -34.13
C PRO A 18 2.06 -1.65 -33.18
N HIS A 19 0.80 -1.41 -33.57
CA HIS A 19 -0.17 -0.69 -32.75
C HIS A 19 -0.30 -1.35 -31.36
N ARG A 20 0.30 -0.74 -30.31
CA ARG A 20 0.11 -1.10 -28.90
C ARG A 20 -1.41 -1.09 -28.60
N ARG A 21 -2.05 -2.26 -28.64
CA ARG A 21 -3.47 -2.43 -28.30
C ARG A 21 -3.68 -1.89 -26.89
N ARG A 22 -4.53 -0.86 -26.74
CA ARG A 22 -4.79 -0.26 -25.42
C ARG A 22 -5.26 -1.35 -24.45
N PRO A 23 -4.57 -1.56 -23.31
CA PRO A 23 -4.93 -2.61 -22.38
C PRO A 23 -6.36 -2.41 -21.86
N LEU A 24 -7.19 -3.45 -21.93
CA LEU A 24 -8.50 -3.44 -21.29
C LEU A 24 -8.35 -3.11 -19.78
N PRO A 25 -9.23 -2.25 -19.22
CA PRO A 25 -9.24 -1.93 -17.79
C PRO A 25 -9.20 -3.17 -16.91
N ALA A 26 -8.47 -3.11 -15.79
CA ALA A 26 -8.21 -4.28 -14.94
C ALA A 26 -9.50 -5.03 -14.52
N TRP A 27 -10.57 -4.31 -14.19
CA TRP A 27 -11.87 -4.88 -13.80
C TRP A 27 -12.59 -5.68 -14.90
N LEU A 28 -12.20 -5.51 -16.17
CA LEU A 28 -12.67 -6.29 -17.33
C LEU A 28 -11.78 -7.50 -17.65
N ARG A 29 -10.70 -7.74 -16.89
CA ARG A 29 -9.82 -8.90 -17.07
C ARG A 29 -10.25 -10.12 -16.24
N HIS A 30 -11.26 -9.96 -15.37
CA HIS A 30 -11.68 -10.95 -14.37
C HIS A 30 -12.66 -12.03 -14.88
N PHE A 31 -12.62 -12.39 -16.17
CA PHE A 31 -13.47 -13.46 -16.73
C PHE A 31 -12.93 -14.89 -16.48
N GLY A 32 -12.11 -15.07 -15.45
CA GLY A 32 -11.56 -16.37 -15.07
C GLY A 32 -12.63 -17.33 -14.52
N ARG A 33 -12.45 -18.64 -14.72
CA ARG A 33 -13.36 -19.68 -14.16
C ARG A 33 -13.52 -19.60 -12.63
N ASN A 34 -12.51 -19.10 -11.91
CA ASN A 34 -12.57 -18.94 -10.45
C ASN A 34 -13.33 -17.66 -10.06
N ASP A 35 -13.11 -16.56 -10.78
CA ASP A 35 -13.79 -15.29 -10.57
C ASP A 35 -15.30 -15.41 -10.83
N LEU A 36 -15.68 -16.10 -11.91
CA LEU A 36 -17.09 -16.41 -12.21
C LEU A 36 -17.76 -17.25 -11.11
N LYS A 37 -17.06 -18.20 -10.48
CA LYS A 37 -17.59 -18.99 -9.34
C LYS A 37 -17.83 -18.12 -8.10
N VAL A 38 -16.91 -17.20 -7.80
CA VAL A 38 -17.06 -16.25 -6.68
C VAL A 38 -18.22 -15.30 -6.95
N THR A 39 -18.29 -14.73 -8.15
CA THR A 39 -19.39 -13.86 -8.59
C THR A 39 -20.73 -14.56 -8.42
N PHE A 40 -20.86 -15.78 -8.96
CA PHE A 40 -22.09 -16.56 -8.87
C PHE A 40 -22.51 -16.81 -7.42
N ARG A 41 -21.57 -17.19 -6.54
CA ARG A 41 -21.82 -17.40 -5.10
C ARG A 41 -22.35 -16.15 -4.41
N CYS A 42 -21.76 -14.98 -4.66
CA CYS A 42 -22.21 -13.72 -4.06
C CYS A 42 -23.54 -13.23 -4.67
N TRP A 43 -23.73 -13.42 -5.97
CA TRP A 43 -24.96 -13.06 -6.67
C TRP A 43 -26.16 -13.89 -6.16
N VAL A 44 -26.03 -15.21 -6.01
CA VAL A 44 -27.10 -16.07 -5.47
C VAL A 44 -27.52 -15.60 -4.07
N ALA A 45 -26.57 -15.30 -3.19
CA ALA A 45 -26.87 -14.82 -1.84
C ALA A 45 -27.70 -13.52 -1.85
N VAL A 46 -27.28 -12.54 -2.66
CA VAL A 46 -27.99 -11.26 -2.80
C VAL A 46 -29.35 -11.47 -3.46
N TRP A 47 -29.45 -12.24 -4.54
CA TRP A 47 -30.70 -12.43 -5.27
C TRP A 47 -31.76 -13.11 -4.41
N ILE A 48 -31.41 -14.16 -3.66
CA ILE A 48 -32.31 -14.78 -2.68
C ILE A 48 -32.78 -13.74 -1.64
N SER A 49 -31.87 -12.88 -1.16
CA SER A 49 -32.22 -11.82 -0.22
C SER A 49 -33.13 -10.74 -0.82
N ILE A 50 -33.11 -10.52 -2.14
CA ILE A 50 -34.02 -9.60 -2.85
C ILE A 50 -35.40 -10.24 -3.00
N LEU A 51 -35.48 -11.53 -3.33
CA LEU A 51 -36.76 -12.25 -3.45
C LEU A 51 -37.60 -12.20 -2.17
N LEU A 52 -36.96 -12.19 -0.99
CA LEU A 52 -37.63 -12.03 0.31
C LEU A 52 -38.42 -10.71 0.45
N ILE A 53 -38.14 -9.69 -0.37
CA ILE A 53 -38.90 -8.42 -0.41
C ILE A 53 -40.23 -8.63 -1.13
N PHE A 54 -40.23 -9.38 -2.24
CA PHE A 54 -41.40 -9.57 -3.10
C PHE A 54 -42.35 -10.65 -2.59
N ILE A 55 -41.88 -11.55 -1.71
CA ILE A 55 -42.70 -12.55 -1.03
C ILE A 55 -43.43 -11.89 0.14
N ASN A 56 -44.71 -11.55 -0.03
CA ASN A 56 -45.49 -10.81 0.97
C ASN A 56 -45.47 -11.42 2.39
N PRO A 57 -45.61 -12.76 2.59
CA PRO A 57 -45.45 -13.35 3.92
C PRO A 57 -44.07 -13.13 4.55
N SER A 58 -43.00 -13.08 3.75
CA SER A 58 -41.65 -12.77 4.22
C SER A 58 -41.54 -11.28 4.56
N LEU A 59 -42.04 -10.39 3.70
CA LEU A 59 -42.04 -8.95 3.90
C LEU A 59 -42.77 -8.53 5.18
N GLN A 60 -43.96 -9.08 5.44
CA GLN A 60 -44.74 -8.80 6.65
C GLN A 60 -44.04 -9.33 7.91
N ASN A 61 -43.43 -10.51 7.84
CA ASN A 61 -42.71 -11.10 8.99
C ASN A 61 -41.38 -10.39 9.30
N ILE A 62 -40.61 -9.99 8.28
CA ILE A 62 -39.29 -9.35 8.45
C ILE A 62 -39.46 -7.84 8.75
N GLY A 63 -40.43 -7.20 8.08
CA GLY A 63 -40.84 -5.82 8.30
C GLY A 63 -40.30 -4.82 7.26
N GLN A 64 -40.55 -3.54 7.55
CA GLN A 64 -40.33 -2.38 6.66
C GLN A 64 -38.93 -2.28 6.03
N SER A 65 -37.90 -2.84 6.68
CA SER A 65 -36.51 -2.75 6.24
C SER A 65 -35.97 -4.06 5.66
N THR A 66 -36.82 -4.91 5.08
CA THR A 66 -36.41 -6.21 4.48
C THR A 66 -35.27 -6.06 3.45
N PHE A 67 -35.26 -4.97 2.68
CA PHE A 67 -34.17 -4.63 1.74
C PHE A 67 -32.78 -4.52 2.40
N PHE A 68 -32.70 -4.30 3.71
CA PHE A 68 -31.45 -4.18 4.45
C PHE A 68 -30.63 -5.48 4.45
N ALA A 69 -31.29 -6.63 4.32
CA ALA A 69 -30.61 -7.94 4.20
C ALA A 69 -29.69 -7.98 2.97
N ALA A 70 -30.14 -7.46 1.83
CA ALA A 70 -29.33 -7.35 0.61
C ALA A 70 -28.22 -6.30 0.76
N ILE A 71 -28.50 -5.17 1.44
CA ILE A 71 -27.48 -4.14 1.72
C ILE A 71 -26.33 -4.72 2.57
N VAL A 72 -26.63 -5.52 3.60
CA VAL A 72 -25.59 -6.19 4.40
C VAL A 72 -24.72 -7.12 3.56
N LEU A 73 -25.31 -7.88 2.62
CA LEU A 73 -24.58 -8.72 1.68
C LEU A 73 -23.76 -7.93 0.63
N PHE A 74 -24.15 -6.70 0.30
CA PHE A 74 -23.30 -5.81 -0.52
C PHE A 74 -22.17 -5.17 0.29
N ILE A 75 -22.37 -4.85 1.58
CA ILE A 75 -21.31 -4.35 2.47
C ILE A 75 -20.26 -5.45 2.68
N VAL A 76 -20.69 -6.63 3.11
CA VAL A 76 -19.87 -7.82 3.35
C VAL A 76 -20.30 -8.94 2.39
N PRO A 77 -19.78 -9.00 1.16
CA PRO A 77 -20.09 -10.09 0.24
C PRO A 77 -19.42 -11.39 0.70
N PRO A 78 -20.06 -12.56 0.51
CA PRO A 78 -19.45 -13.87 0.74
C PRO A 78 -18.45 -14.21 -0.37
N ALA A 79 -17.43 -13.36 -0.56
CA ALA A 79 -16.52 -13.37 -1.71
C ALA A 79 -15.24 -14.19 -1.49
N GLY A 80 -14.73 -14.19 -0.26
CA GLY A 80 -13.47 -14.84 0.08
C GLY A 80 -13.62 -16.02 1.04
N ILE A 81 -12.76 -16.02 2.05
CA ILE A 81 -12.64 -17.04 3.10
C ILE A 81 -13.84 -16.99 4.06
N LEU A 82 -14.41 -18.16 4.39
CA LEU A 82 -15.54 -18.27 5.33
C LEU A 82 -15.27 -17.61 6.69
N MET A 83 -14.09 -17.82 7.28
CA MET A 83 -13.71 -17.21 8.56
C MET A 83 -13.62 -15.67 8.51
N VAL A 84 -13.15 -15.11 7.39
CA VAL A 84 -13.11 -13.64 7.20
C VAL A 84 -14.54 -13.09 7.11
N TYR A 85 -15.41 -13.76 6.36
CA TYR A 85 -16.83 -13.41 6.25
C TYR A 85 -17.55 -13.52 7.62
N LEU A 86 -17.32 -14.61 8.36
CA LEU A 86 -17.88 -14.80 9.71
C LEU A 86 -17.40 -13.74 10.70
N LEU A 87 -16.10 -13.44 10.71
CA LEU A 87 -15.54 -12.40 11.59
C LEU A 87 -16.13 -11.01 11.29
N ALA A 88 -16.22 -10.63 10.01
CA ALA A 88 -16.85 -9.38 9.59
C ALA A 88 -18.34 -9.32 9.96
N SER A 89 -19.05 -10.44 9.77
CA SER A 89 -20.47 -10.58 10.10
C SER A 89 -20.75 -10.58 11.61
N ILE A 90 -19.90 -11.21 12.41
CA ILE A 90 -20.00 -11.16 13.88
C ILE A 90 -19.67 -9.75 14.36
N SER A 91 -18.64 -9.10 13.82
CA SER A 91 -18.28 -7.71 14.14
C SER A 91 -19.46 -6.75 13.90
N LEU A 92 -20.14 -6.84 12.74
CA LEU A 92 -21.29 -5.96 12.46
C LEU A 92 -22.49 -6.28 13.37
N LEU A 93 -22.81 -7.57 13.61
CA LEU A 93 -23.92 -7.97 14.47
C LEU A 93 -23.70 -7.59 15.94
N VAL A 94 -22.48 -7.76 16.46
CA VAL A 94 -22.11 -7.30 17.81
C VAL A 94 -22.29 -5.79 17.94
N GLY A 95 -21.97 -5.01 16.89
CA GLY A 95 -22.18 -3.56 16.87
C GLY A 95 -23.66 -3.18 17.01
N MET A 96 -24.52 -3.86 16.26
CA MET A 96 -25.97 -3.67 16.35
C MET A 96 -26.54 -4.13 17.71
N CYS A 97 -26.05 -5.24 18.27
CA CYS A 97 -26.49 -5.74 19.57
C CYS A 97 -26.03 -4.84 20.74
N LEU A 98 -24.81 -4.29 20.68
CA LEU A 98 -24.35 -3.29 21.65
C LEU A 98 -25.18 -2.00 21.58
N ALA A 99 -25.47 -1.52 20.37
CA ALA A 99 -26.34 -0.37 20.15
C ALA A 99 -27.79 -0.64 20.62
N TRP A 100 -28.28 -1.88 20.47
CA TRP A 100 -29.58 -2.29 20.99
C TRP A 100 -29.61 -2.28 22.53
N ALA A 101 -28.61 -2.87 23.19
CA ALA A 101 -28.50 -2.86 24.64
C ALA A 101 -28.38 -1.43 25.20
N TRP A 102 -27.54 -0.60 24.60
CA TRP A 102 -27.38 0.80 24.99
C TRP A 102 -28.62 1.64 24.68
N GLY A 103 -29.29 1.39 23.56
CA GLY A 103 -30.56 2.02 23.19
C GLY A 103 -31.70 1.68 24.16
N ILE A 104 -31.76 0.44 24.67
CA ILE A 104 -32.69 0.06 25.75
C ILE A 104 -32.36 0.79 27.05
N LEU A 105 -31.07 0.94 27.40
CA LEU A 105 -30.65 1.70 28.58
C LEU A 105 -31.04 3.18 28.46
N ALA A 106 -30.77 3.81 27.32
CA ALA A 106 -31.17 5.17 27.01
C ALA A 106 -32.70 5.34 27.07
N MET A 107 -33.45 4.39 26.50
CA MET A 107 -34.91 4.36 26.55
C MET A 107 -35.41 4.30 27.99
N LYS A 108 -34.90 3.39 28.82
CA LYS A 108 -35.28 3.30 30.24
C LYS A 108 -34.96 4.58 31.02
N ALA A 109 -33.77 5.16 30.82
CA ALA A 109 -33.37 6.41 31.46
C ALA A 109 -34.28 7.59 31.04
N ALA A 110 -34.67 7.64 29.75
CA ALA A 110 -35.53 8.70 29.23
C ALA A 110 -36.98 8.57 29.71
N PHE A 111 -37.53 7.35 29.81
CA PHE A 111 -38.86 7.13 30.40
C PHE A 111 -38.87 7.44 31.91
N ALA A 112 -37.81 7.10 32.65
CA ALA A 112 -37.72 7.44 34.08
C ALA A 112 -37.68 8.95 34.38
N ALA A 113 -37.41 9.79 33.39
CA ALA A 113 -37.38 11.26 33.51
C ALA A 113 -38.70 11.95 33.09
N ARG A 114 -39.68 11.19 32.59
CA ARG A 114 -41.00 11.67 32.20
C ARG A 114 -42.03 11.15 33.20
N SER A 115 -42.95 12.00 33.66
CA SER A 115 -44.01 11.53 34.56
C SER A 115 -45.13 10.82 33.79
N ASP A 116 -45.65 9.73 34.36
CA ASP A 116 -46.71 8.95 33.73
C ASP A 116 -48.01 9.76 33.58
N ASP A 117 -48.33 10.63 34.55
CA ASP A 117 -49.51 11.50 34.52
C ASP A 117 -49.47 12.52 33.37
N GLU A 118 -48.31 13.14 33.09
CA GLU A 118 -48.15 14.06 31.96
C GLU A 118 -48.32 13.33 30.63
N MET A 119 -47.77 12.11 30.50
CA MET A 119 -47.94 11.28 29.30
C MET A 119 -49.41 10.88 29.09
N GLN A 120 -50.14 10.48 30.14
CA GLN A 120 -51.56 10.15 30.01
C GLN A 120 -52.40 11.35 29.56
N ARG A 121 -52.16 12.55 30.10
CA ARG A 121 -52.83 13.79 29.67
C ARG A 121 -52.51 14.14 28.20
N LEU A 122 -51.26 13.99 27.77
CA LEU A 122 -50.85 14.20 26.37
C LEU A 122 -51.48 13.18 25.41
N LEU A 123 -51.67 11.93 25.82
CA LEU A 123 -52.36 10.92 25.02
C LEU A 123 -53.87 11.20 24.90
N GLN A 124 -54.51 11.65 25.98
CA GLN A 124 -55.92 12.06 25.96
C GLN A 124 -56.15 13.28 25.04
N SER A 125 -55.31 14.31 25.13
CA SER A 125 -55.44 15.49 24.26
C SER A 125 -55.15 15.16 22.79
N LEU A 126 -54.18 14.27 22.51
CA LEU A 126 -53.92 13.76 21.18
C LEU A 126 -55.13 13.00 20.61
N GLN A 127 -55.78 12.14 21.40
CA GLN A 127 -57.00 11.44 20.98
C GLN A 127 -58.15 12.41 20.67
N GLN A 128 -58.38 13.41 21.54
CA GLN A 128 -59.42 14.43 21.32
C GLN A 128 -59.18 15.22 20.03
N GLN A 129 -57.95 15.67 19.78
CA GLN A 129 -57.60 16.39 18.54
C GLN A 129 -57.68 15.48 17.30
N ALA A 130 -57.25 14.22 17.40
CA ALA A 130 -57.35 13.26 16.31
C ALA A 130 -58.81 12.99 15.90
N VAL A 131 -59.73 12.87 16.87
CA VAL A 131 -61.17 12.72 16.62
C VAL A 131 -61.78 14.00 16.04
N ALA A 132 -61.43 15.18 16.56
CA ALA A 132 -61.91 16.45 16.03
C ALA A 132 -61.52 16.65 14.55
N ILE A 133 -60.27 16.36 14.20
CA ILE A 133 -59.77 16.43 12.81
C ILE A 133 -60.37 15.31 11.95
N ALA A 134 -60.59 14.10 12.49
CA ALA A 134 -61.25 13.01 11.78
C ALA A 134 -62.66 13.39 11.35
N ASN A 135 -63.44 13.98 12.27
CA ASN A 135 -64.80 14.44 12.00
C ASN A 135 -64.84 15.57 10.94
N GLN A 136 -63.79 16.38 10.83
CA GLN A 136 -63.67 17.45 9.83
C GLN A 136 -63.18 16.98 8.46
N THR A 137 -62.40 15.89 8.40
CA THR A 137 -61.69 15.45 7.18
C THR A 137 -62.18 14.13 6.60
N GLY A 138 -63.03 13.40 7.31
CA GLY A 138 -63.50 12.06 6.93
C GLY A 138 -62.44 10.96 7.00
N GLN A 139 -61.23 11.26 7.47
CA GLN A 139 -60.14 10.28 7.60
C GLN A 139 -60.23 9.51 8.92
N PRO A 140 -59.78 8.24 8.97
CA PRO A 140 -59.81 7.45 10.19
C PRO A 140 -58.92 8.08 11.27
N ALA A 141 -59.47 8.26 12.48
CA ALA A 141 -58.78 8.91 13.60
C ALA A 141 -57.43 8.25 13.96
N ALA A 142 -57.25 6.95 13.68
CA ALA A 142 -55.99 6.23 13.86
C ALA A 142 -54.87 6.67 12.89
N ALA A 143 -55.20 7.11 11.68
CA ALA A 143 -54.20 7.64 10.73
C ALA A 143 -53.79 9.07 11.12
N ILE A 144 -54.75 9.88 11.58
CA ILE A 144 -54.51 11.24 12.07
C ILE A 144 -53.69 11.21 13.37
N SER A 145 -54.00 10.33 14.32
CA SER A 145 -53.22 10.20 15.56
C SER A 145 -51.78 9.80 15.28
N ALA A 146 -51.55 8.82 14.37
CA ALA A 146 -50.20 8.47 13.93
C ALA A 146 -49.46 9.65 13.28
N LYS A 147 -50.15 10.45 12.46
CA LYS A 147 -49.59 11.67 11.86
C LYS A 147 -49.20 12.71 12.92
N LEU A 148 -50.06 13.02 13.88
CA LEU A 148 -49.79 13.96 14.99
C LEU A 148 -48.60 13.51 15.86
N VAL A 149 -48.46 12.19 16.08
CA VAL A 149 -47.29 11.61 16.77
C VAL A 149 -45.99 11.92 16.01
N TYR A 150 -45.96 11.71 14.69
CA TYR A 150 -44.79 12.03 13.86
C TYR A 150 -44.56 13.52 13.62
N ASP A 151 -45.62 14.33 13.67
CA ASP A 151 -45.53 15.79 13.63
C ASP A 151 -45.02 16.38 14.98
N GLY A 152 -44.72 15.52 15.98
CA GLY A 152 -43.93 15.88 17.17
C GLY A 152 -44.74 16.16 18.43
N PHE A 153 -46.04 15.85 18.45
CA PHE A 153 -46.95 16.18 19.57
C PHE A 153 -46.54 15.54 20.91
N LEU A 154 -45.81 14.41 20.89
CA LEU A 154 -45.35 13.69 22.08
C LEU A 154 -43.88 13.99 22.46
N LEU A 155 -43.25 15.02 21.90
CA LEU A 155 -41.87 15.38 22.22
C LEU A 155 -41.77 16.13 23.57
N ASP A 156 -40.85 15.69 24.43
CA ASP A 156 -40.48 16.37 25.68
C ASP A 156 -38.97 16.64 25.67
N ALA A 157 -38.57 17.88 25.97
CA ALA A 157 -37.18 18.31 25.97
C ALA A 157 -36.31 17.47 26.93
N ARG A 158 -36.84 17.02 28.07
CA ARG A 158 -36.14 16.16 29.04
C ARG A 158 -35.77 14.80 28.43
N VAL A 159 -36.76 14.19 27.77
CA VAL A 159 -36.64 12.89 27.09
C VAL A 159 -35.68 12.98 25.92
N VAL A 160 -35.83 14.01 25.07
CA VAL A 160 -34.92 14.30 23.95
C VAL A 160 -33.48 14.45 24.44
N ALA A 161 -33.24 15.28 25.47
CA ALA A 161 -31.89 15.51 25.99
C ALA A 161 -31.21 14.21 26.45
N ILE A 162 -31.93 13.32 27.15
CA ILE A 162 -31.38 12.04 27.62
C ILE A 162 -31.04 11.11 26.44
N TYR A 163 -31.92 10.99 25.45
CA TYR A 163 -31.62 10.21 24.25
C TYR A 163 -30.39 10.74 23.51
N TYR A 164 -30.28 12.06 23.35
CA TYR A 164 -29.13 12.67 22.67
C TYR A 164 -27.82 12.47 23.45
N VAL A 165 -27.79 12.76 24.75
CA VAL A 165 -26.59 12.58 25.58
C VAL A 165 -26.13 11.12 25.58
N MET A 166 -27.04 10.17 25.82
CA MET A 166 -26.70 8.75 25.83
C MET A 166 -26.23 8.26 24.44
N SER A 167 -26.88 8.68 23.35
CA SER A 167 -26.49 8.27 22.00
C SER A 167 -25.16 8.88 21.57
N CYS A 168 -24.91 10.15 21.90
CA CYS A 168 -23.66 10.83 21.58
C CYS A 168 -22.46 10.22 22.33
N VAL A 169 -22.62 9.82 23.61
CA VAL A 169 -21.58 9.09 24.35
C VAL A 169 -21.24 7.77 23.66
N PHE A 170 -22.25 7.00 23.23
CA PHE A 170 -22.04 5.75 22.51
C PHE A 170 -21.35 5.92 21.15
N ILE A 171 -21.78 6.92 20.36
CA ILE A 171 -21.17 7.26 19.07
C ILE A 171 -19.71 7.69 19.25
N TYR A 172 -19.41 8.52 20.26
CA TYR A 172 -18.05 8.93 20.59
C TYR A 172 -17.16 7.72 20.94
N LEU A 173 -17.64 6.82 21.80
CA LEU A 173 -16.89 5.62 22.20
C LEU A 173 -16.63 4.66 21.03
N LEU A 174 -17.62 4.40 20.16
CA LEU A 174 -17.40 3.57 18.98
C LEU A 174 -16.50 4.24 17.93
N ALA A 175 -16.58 5.57 17.77
CA ALA A 175 -15.67 6.31 16.90
C ALA A 175 -14.21 6.26 17.41
N ARG A 176 -13.99 6.35 18.73
CA ARG A 176 -12.67 6.12 19.35
C ARG A 176 -12.18 4.69 19.17
N LEU A 177 -13.06 3.70 19.31
CA LEU A 177 -12.71 2.28 19.11
C LEU A 177 -12.28 1.99 17.67
N ARG A 178 -12.99 2.56 16.67
CA ARG A 178 -12.62 2.50 15.25
C ARG A 178 -11.29 3.20 14.97
N TYR A 179 -11.02 4.34 15.61
CA TYR A 179 -9.75 5.05 15.47
C TYR A 179 -8.58 4.19 15.98
N ALA A 180 -8.70 3.65 17.19
CA ALA A 180 -7.66 2.81 17.79
C ALA A 180 -7.45 1.49 17.02
N ASN A 181 -8.51 0.94 16.42
CA ASN A 181 -8.46 -0.33 15.70
C ASN A 181 -9.44 -0.32 14.50
N ALA A 182 -8.91 -0.15 13.29
CA ALA A 182 -9.69 -0.10 12.04
C ALA A 182 -10.56 -1.36 11.80
N LYS A 183 -10.22 -2.49 12.44
CA LYS A 183 -10.99 -3.74 12.47
C LYS A 183 -12.46 -3.54 12.87
N PHE A 184 -12.73 -2.55 13.72
CA PHE A 184 -14.07 -2.24 14.24
C PHE A 184 -14.85 -1.25 13.35
N ILE A 185 -14.46 -1.03 12.09
CA ILE A 185 -15.21 -0.18 11.16
C ILE A 185 -16.66 -0.64 10.99
N LEU A 186 -16.90 -1.95 10.81
CA LEU A 186 -18.25 -2.50 10.66
C LEU A 186 -19.05 -2.42 11.97
N LEU A 187 -18.42 -2.75 13.10
CA LEU A 187 -18.98 -2.58 14.45
C LEU A 187 -19.45 -1.13 14.68
N GLN A 188 -18.60 -0.15 14.35
CA GLN A 188 -18.91 1.26 14.51
C GLN A 188 -20.03 1.72 13.57
N VAL A 189 -19.94 1.44 12.27
CA VAL A 189 -20.93 1.93 11.29
C VAL A 189 -22.31 1.35 11.58
N LEU A 190 -22.42 0.03 11.76
CA LEU A 190 -23.71 -0.61 12.02
C LEU A 190 -24.23 -0.34 13.44
N GLY A 191 -23.34 -0.15 14.42
CA GLY A 191 -23.70 0.31 15.76
C GLY A 191 -24.24 1.74 15.77
N THR A 192 -23.60 2.67 15.05
CA THR A 192 -24.09 4.06 14.89
C THR A 192 -25.47 4.07 14.23
N ILE A 193 -25.63 3.42 13.05
CA ILE A 193 -26.93 3.35 12.36
C ILE A 193 -28.03 2.76 13.25
N THR A 194 -27.69 1.80 14.12
CA THR A 194 -28.67 1.19 15.02
C THR A 194 -29.04 2.11 16.20
N ILE A 195 -28.09 2.86 16.78
CA ILE A 195 -28.42 3.82 17.86
C ILE A 195 -29.18 5.04 17.31
N ASP A 196 -28.95 5.46 16.06
CA ASP A 196 -29.72 6.54 15.43
C ASP A 196 -31.22 6.24 15.39
N VAL A 197 -31.61 4.97 15.21
CA VAL A 197 -33.03 4.57 15.28
C VAL A 197 -33.61 4.83 16.67
N PHE A 198 -32.85 4.61 17.75
CA PHE A 198 -33.26 4.97 19.12
C PHE A 198 -33.28 6.48 19.31
N MET A 199 -32.24 7.20 18.89
CA MET A 199 -32.14 8.65 19.03
C MET A 199 -33.27 9.39 18.31
N LEU A 200 -33.66 8.94 17.12
CA LEU A 200 -34.70 9.56 16.30
C LEU A 200 -36.11 9.02 16.59
N THR A 201 -36.30 7.74 16.86
CA THR A 201 -37.65 7.17 17.06
C THR A 201 -38.04 7.16 18.53
N GLY A 202 -37.08 6.97 19.43
CA GLY A 202 -37.28 6.83 20.87
C GLY A 202 -38.04 7.98 21.55
N PRO A 203 -37.74 9.27 21.27
CA PRO A 203 -38.43 10.41 21.89
C PRO A 203 -39.93 10.49 21.58
N ILE A 204 -40.36 9.89 20.47
CA ILE A 204 -41.74 9.93 19.95
C ILE A 204 -42.59 8.76 20.49
N LEU A 205 -41.96 7.72 21.02
CA LEU A 205 -42.68 6.56 21.56
C LEU A 205 -43.38 6.90 22.88
N SER A 206 -44.65 6.53 22.97
CA SER A 206 -45.48 6.67 24.19
C SER A 206 -45.22 5.60 25.24
N HIS A 207 -44.64 4.46 24.85
CA HIS A 207 -44.43 3.29 25.71
C HIS A 207 -43.07 2.65 25.47
N PHE A 208 -42.56 1.94 26.48
CA PHE A 208 -41.33 1.16 26.38
C PHE A 208 -41.46 0.05 25.32
N LYS A 209 -40.56 0.05 24.33
CA LYS A 209 -40.56 -0.91 23.21
C LYS A 209 -39.16 -1.48 22.98
N ALA A 210 -38.82 -2.52 23.73
CA ALA A 210 -37.55 -3.24 23.59
C ALA A 210 -37.28 -3.77 22.17
N SER A 211 -38.31 -4.01 21.35
CA SER A 211 -38.17 -4.54 19.98
C SER A 211 -37.74 -3.52 18.92
N LEU A 212 -37.49 -2.25 19.26
CA LEU A 212 -37.20 -1.20 18.27
C LEU A 212 -36.03 -1.54 17.31
N ALA A 213 -34.94 -2.12 17.83
CA ALA A 213 -33.79 -2.51 17.01
C ALA A 213 -34.06 -3.67 16.04
N GLN A 214 -35.10 -4.48 16.27
CA GLN A 214 -35.41 -5.66 15.45
C GLN A 214 -35.66 -5.28 13.97
N VAL A 215 -36.12 -4.05 13.72
CA VAL A 215 -36.32 -3.47 12.38
C VAL A 215 -35.06 -3.56 11.52
N LEU A 216 -33.86 -3.40 12.11
CA LEU A 216 -32.58 -3.56 11.40
C LEU A 216 -31.89 -4.90 11.70
N VAL A 217 -31.91 -5.35 12.96
CA VAL A 217 -31.21 -6.58 13.38
C VAL A 217 -31.76 -7.82 12.68
N LYS A 218 -33.08 -7.94 12.53
CA LYS A 218 -33.72 -9.13 11.91
C LYS A 218 -33.31 -9.30 10.44
N PRO A 219 -33.44 -8.31 9.53
CA PRO A 219 -32.95 -8.44 8.17
C PRO A 219 -31.42 -8.59 8.10
N ALA A 220 -30.65 -7.97 9.00
CA ALA A 220 -29.20 -8.14 9.04
C ALA A 220 -28.78 -9.60 9.31
N VAL A 221 -29.39 -10.25 10.31
CA VAL A 221 -29.13 -11.67 10.64
C VAL A 221 -29.51 -12.58 9.47
N ILE A 222 -30.61 -12.30 8.77
CA ILE A 222 -31.03 -13.08 7.58
C ILE A 222 -30.00 -12.94 6.45
N GLY A 223 -29.56 -11.71 6.14
CA GLY A 223 -28.51 -11.47 5.15
C GLY A 223 -27.20 -12.19 5.51
N VAL A 224 -26.77 -12.09 6.77
CA VAL A 224 -25.59 -12.82 7.27
C VAL A 224 -25.74 -14.33 7.07
N ALA A 225 -26.88 -14.91 7.48
CA ALA A 225 -27.15 -16.34 7.38
C ALA A 225 -27.16 -16.85 5.92
N LEU A 226 -27.76 -16.09 5.00
CA LEU A 226 -27.74 -16.40 3.56
C LEU A 226 -26.30 -16.43 3.01
N GLY A 227 -25.45 -15.49 3.39
CA GLY A 227 -24.05 -15.49 2.96
C GLY A 227 -23.20 -16.59 3.61
N VAL A 228 -23.50 -17.01 4.85
CA VAL A 228 -22.90 -18.22 5.46
C VAL A 228 -23.30 -19.46 4.66
N ALA A 229 -24.60 -19.65 4.40
CA ALA A 229 -25.12 -20.79 3.66
C ALA A 229 -24.50 -20.86 2.25
N CYS A 230 -24.45 -19.75 1.51
CA CYS A 230 -23.83 -19.71 0.19
C CYS A 230 -22.31 -19.97 0.25
N SER A 231 -21.61 -19.50 1.29
CA SER A 231 -20.16 -19.75 1.48
C SER A 231 -19.83 -21.23 1.74
N ILE A 232 -20.76 -21.99 2.31
CA ILE A 232 -20.60 -23.42 2.60
C ILE A 232 -21.06 -24.29 1.42
N LEU A 233 -22.23 -24.00 0.85
CA LEU A 233 -22.89 -24.84 -0.15
C LEU A 233 -22.39 -24.59 -1.58
N ILE A 234 -22.01 -23.36 -1.92
CA ILE A 234 -21.65 -22.97 -3.29
C ILE A 234 -20.15 -22.68 -3.33
N PHE A 235 -19.36 -23.55 -3.96
CA PHE A 235 -17.90 -23.40 -4.14
C PHE A 235 -17.15 -22.92 -2.87
N PRO A 236 -17.06 -23.75 -1.81
CA PRO A 236 -16.36 -23.39 -0.58
C PRO A 236 -14.88 -23.10 -0.83
N GLN A 237 -14.39 -21.99 -0.28
CA GLN A 237 -12.99 -21.56 -0.35
C GLN A 237 -12.36 -21.58 1.04
N SER A 238 -11.23 -22.28 1.18
CA SER A 238 -10.40 -22.29 2.40
C SER A 238 -9.27 -21.27 2.28
N THR A 239 -8.83 -20.71 3.40
CA THR A 239 -7.66 -19.80 3.47
C THR A 239 -6.44 -20.42 2.81
N SER A 240 -6.18 -21.69 3.10
CA SER A 240 -5.05 -22.42 2.50
C SER A 240 -5.14 -22.54 0.98
N TYR A 241 -6.33 -22.52 0.36
CA TYR A 241 -6.50 -22.55 -1.10
C TYR A 241 -6.13 -21.21 -1.75
N VAL A 242 -6.63 -20.12 -1.16
CA VAL A 242 -6.32 -18.76 -1.60
C VAL A 242 -4.81 -18.49 -1.45
N LEU A 243 -4.25 -18.78 -0.28
CA LEU A 243 -2.83 -18.53 0.00
C LEU A 243 -1.90 -19.30 -0.96
N LEU A 244 -2.16 -20.59 -1.22
CA LEU A 244 -1.35 -21.35 -2.19
C LEU A 244 -1.55 -20.85 -3.63
N SER A 245 -2.73 -20.34 -3.99
CA SER A 245 -2.98 -19.75 -5.32
C SER A 245 -2.22 -18.45 -5.54
N GLU A 246 -2.09 -17.60 -4.51
CA GLU A 246 -1.29 -16.38 -4.59
C GLU A 246 0.22 -16.69 -4.51
N MET A 247 0.62 -17.72 -3.75
CA MET A 247 2.00 -18.22 -3.76
C MET A 247 2.42 -18.74 -5.14
N GLU A 248 1.54 -19.47 -5.84
CA GLU A 248 1.79 -19.91 -7.22
C GLU A 248 2.07 -18.71 -8.15
N LYS A 249 1.22 -17.68 -8.09
CA LYS A 249 1.40 -16.44 -8.87
C LYS A 249 2.71 -15.74 -8.51
N LEU A 250 3.02 -15.61 -7.21
CA LEU A 250 4.24 -14.97 -6.74
C LEU A 250 5.49 -15.72 -7.23
N ILE A 251 5.50 -17.06 -7.17
CA ILE A 251 6.59 -17.89 -7.70
C ILE A 251 6.74 -17.65 -9.21
N ARG A 252 5.65 -17.65 -9.99
CA ARG A 252 5.71 -17.36 -11.44
C ARG A 252 6.27 -15.95 -11.75
N LEU A 253 6.01 -14.95 -10.91
CA LEU A 253 6.56 -13.60 -11.08
C LEU A 253 8.10 -13.53 -10.86
N LEU A 254 8.71 -14.52 -10.20
CA LEU A 254 10.17 -14.58 -10.01
C LEU A 254 10.95 -14.87 -11.30
N GLU A 255 10.26 -15.27 -12.38
CA GLU A 255 10.87 -15.51 -13.70
C GLU A 255 11.24 -14.19 -14.42
N ALA A 256 10.48 -13.11 -14.20
CA ALA A 256 10.67 -11.84 -14.92
C ALA A 256 12.04 -11.15 -14.62
N PRO A 257 12.56 -11.13 -13.38
CA PRO A 257 13.92 -10.63 -13.11
C PRO A 257 15.02 -11.47 -13.77
N LEU A 258 14.87 -12.80 -13.85
CA LEU A 258 15.84 -13.67 -14.53
C LEU A 258 15.86 -13.42 -16.04
N GLU A 259 14.68 -13.27 -16.64
CA GLU A 259 14.53 -12.95 -18.06
C GLU A 259 15.11 -11.57 -18.40
N SER A 260 14.94 -10.58 -17.51
CA SER A 260 15.56 -9.27 -17.63
C SER A 260 17.11 -9.35 -17.61
N THR A 261 17.67 -10.22 -16.76
CA THR A 261 19.11 -10.51 -16.74
C THR A 261 19.60 -11.15 -18.04
N ARG A 262 18.85 -12.11 -18.60
CA ARG A 262 19.23 -12.74 -19.90
C ARG A 262 19.31 -11.71 -21.02
N ARG A 263 18.34 -10.80 -21.13
CA ARG A 263 18.32 -9.75 -22.17
C ARG A 263 19.49 -8.78 -22.02
N LEU A 264 19.78 -8.34 -20.78
CA LEU A 264 20.94 -7.49 -20.49
C LEU A 264 22.25 -8.16 -20.96
N LEU A 265 22.43 -9.45 -20.69
CA LEU A 265 23.62 -10.21 -21.07
C LEU A 265 23.69 -10.48 -22.59
N ALA A 266 22.55 -10.61 -23.26
CA ALA A 266 22.45 -10.73 -24.72
C ALA A 266 22.58 -9.38 -25.47
N ALA A 267 22.82 -8.26 -24.76
CA ALA A 267 22.83 -6.90 -25.31
C ALA A 267 21.52 -6.48 -26.03
N ASP A 268 20.40 -7.16 -25.74
CA ASP A 268 19.07 -6.75 -26.19
C ASP A 268 18.66 -5.41 -25.56
N PRO A 269 17.84 -4.59 -26.24
CA PRO A 269 17.33 -3.35 -25.67
C PRO A 269 16.57 -3.64 -24.36
N LEU A 270 16.97 -2.93 -23.29
CA LEU A 270 16.39 -3.08 -21.96
C LEU A 270 14.87 -2.86 -22.00
N SER A 271 14.15 -3.67 -21.22
CA SER A 271 12.71 -3.48 -20.99
C SER A 271 12.46 -2.06 -20.48
N ASP A 272 11.42 -1.41 -21.00
CA ASP A 272 10.94 -0.08 -20.60
C ASP A 272 10.91 0.03 -19.05
N ASP A 273 11.48 1.09 -18.46
CA ASP A 273 11.51 1.26 -16.99
C ASP A 273 10.09 1.18 -16.41
N ALA A 274 9.09 1.67 -17.15
CA ALA A 274 7.69 1.51 -16.80
C ALA A 274 7.27 0.03 -16.63
N GLU A 275 7.75 -0.88 -17.48
CA GLU A 275 7.48 -2.32 -17.38
C GLU A 275 8.18 -2.93 -16.15
N LEU A 276 9.46 -2.62 -15.91
CA LEU A 276 10.19 -3.10 -14.73
C LEU A 276 9.55 -2.64 -13.41
N GLN A 277 9.11 -1.38 -13.35
CA GLN A 277 8.36 -0.85 -12.20
C GLN A 277 7.00 -1.53 -12.03
N THR A 278 6.30 -1.91 -13.12
CA THR A 278 5.06 -2.69 -13.00
C THR A 278 5.29 -4.10 -12.48
N PHE A 279 6.39 -4.78 -12.87
CA PHE A 279 6.75 -6.08 -12.30
C PHE A 279 7.11 -5.98 -10.81
N LYS A 280 7.88 -4.96 -10.42
CA LYS A 280 8.16 -4.65 -9.00
C LYS A 280 6.87 -4.45 -8.22
N GLY A 281 5.95 -3.64 -8.75
CA GLY A 281 4.61 -3.42 -8.21
C GLY A 281 3.76 -4.71 -8.12
N ALA A 282 3.87 -5.62 -9.07
CA ALA A 282 3.14 -6.89 -9.08
C ALA A 282 3.65 -7.89 -8.03
N ILE A 283 4.98 -8.03 -7.89
CA ILE A 283 5.60 -8.87 -6.83
C ILE A 283 5.18 -8.34 -5.46
N VAL A 284 5.32 -7.02 -5.25
CA VAL A 284 4.89 -6.29 -4.05
C VAL A 284 3.40 -6.47 -3.75
N GLY A 285 2.54 -6.30 -4.77
CA GLY A 285 1.09 -6.38 -4.62
C GLY A 285 0.62 -7.78 -4.27
N THR A 286 1.16 -8.81 -4.94
CA THR A 286 0.84 -10.22 -4.64
C THR A 286 1.27 -10.59 -3.23
N PHE A 287 2.44 -10.11 -2.77
CA PHE A 287 2.89 -10.33 -1.40
C PHE A 287 1.93 -9.73 -0.36
N LYS A 288 1.48 -8.48 -0.56
CA LYS A 288 0.45 -7.86 0.31
C LYS A 288 -0.87 -8.62 0.33
N LEU A 289 -1.33 -9.14 -0.81
CA LEU A 289 -2.60 -9.88 -0.89
C LEU A 289 -2.57 -11.19 -0.08
N MET A 290 -1.38 -11.76 0.16
CA MET A 290 -1.20 -12.97 0.95
C MET A 290 -1.23 -12.74 2.46
N GLU A 291 -0.84 -11.57 2.94
CA GLU A 291 -0.67 -11.27 4.37
C GLU A 291 -1.94 -11.53 5.21
N PRO A 292 -3.16 -11.10 4.80
CA PRO A 292 -4.35 -11.41 5.56
C PRO A 292 -4.66 -12.91 5.55
N ALA A 293 -4.47 -13.60 4.42
CA ALA A 293 -4.65 -15.05 4.35
C ALA A 293 -3.66 -15.79 5.28
N LEU A 294 -2.42 -15.32 5.40
CA LEU A 294 -1.45 -15.86 6.35
C LEU A 294 -1.93 -15.73 7.80
N ALA A 295 -2.54 -14.60 8.17
CA ALA A 295 -3.08 -14.38 9.51
C ALA A 295 -4.26 -15.30 9.84
N PHE A 296 -5.15 -15.60 8.89
CA PHE A 296 -6.29 -16.51 9.11
C PHE A 296 -5.95 -18.00 8.94
N LEU A 297 -4.76 -18.36 8.46
CA LEU A 297 -4.33 -19.74 8.22
C LEU A 297 -4.44 -20.67 9.45
N PRO A 298 -4.11 -20.25 10.70
CA PRO A 298 -4.24 -21.10 11.90
C PRO A 298 -5.70 -21.31 12.37
N LEU A 299 -6.65 -20.57 11.80
CA LEU A 299 -8.06 -20.53 12.17
C LEU A 299 -8.96 -21.20 11.11
N ASP A 300 -8.38 -21.63 9.99
CA ASP A 300 -9.08 -22.14 8.82
C ASP A 300 -9.45 -23.63 8.95
N PHE A 301 -10.60 -24.00 8.40
CA PHE A 301 -10.94 -25.40 8.14
C PHE A 301 -10.47 -25.74 6.72
N SER A 302 -9.43 -26.56 6.60
CA SER A 302 -8.82 -26.85 5.30
C SER A 302 -8.79 -28.34 4.97
N ARG A 303 -9.02 -28.66 3.70
CA ARG A 303 -8.77 -29.99 3.13
C ARG A 303 -7.57 -29.88 2.19
N GLY A 304 -6.55 -30.71 2.41
CA GLY A 304 -5.30 -30.68 1.63
C GLY A 304 -4.24 -31.65 2.14
N ARG A 305 -3.11 -31.75 1.43
CA ARG A 305 -1.94 -32.56 1.86
C ARG A 305 -1.14 -31.85 2.96
N TRP A 306 -0.90 -30.55 2.80
CA TRP A 306 -0.10 -29.72 3.70
C TRP A 306 -0.97 -29.10 4.80
N ASN A 307 -0.41 -28.97 6.01
CA ASN A 307 -1.08 -28.30 7.14
C ASN A 307 -0.78 -26.79 7.18
N ALA A 308 -1.30 -26.07 8.18
CA ALA A 308 -1.10 -24.63 8.33
C ALA A 308 0.37 -24.23 8.57
N ASP A 309 1.12 -24.98 9.36
CA ASP A 309 2.52 -24.69 9.68
C ASP A 309 3.46 -25.03 8.49
N ASP A 310 3.15 -26.09 7.72
CA ASP A 310 3.80 -26.49 6.47
C ASP A 310 3.69 -25.34 5.43
N VAL A 311 2.46 -24.82 5.21
CA VAL A 311 2.20 -23.71 4.27
C VAL A 311 2.84 -22.40 4.75
N LYS A 312 2.82 -22.11 6.07
CA LYS A 312 3.51 -20.95 6.63
C LYS A 312 5.03 -21.02 6.42
N SER A 313 5.62 -22.21 6.55
CA SER A 313 7.05 -22.45 6.35
C SER A 313 7.46 -22.40 4.88
N LEU A 314 6.55 -22.76 3.95
CA LEU A 314 6.75 -22.54 2.52
C LEU A 314 6.69 -21.04 2.19
N HIS A 315 5.74 -20.29 2.78
CA HIS A 315 5.64 -18.84 2.59
C HIS A 315 6.92 -18.10 3.03
N ALA A 316 7.54 -18.48 4.15
CA ALA A 316 8.80 -17.88 4.61
C ALA A 316 9.92 -17.99 3.55
N ARG A 317 10.08 -19.17 2.93
CA ARG A 317 11.07 -19.41 1.87
C ARG A 317 10.73 -18.70 0.56
N VAL A 318 9.46 -18.72 0.15
CA VAL A 318 9.00 -17.99 -1.05
C VAL A 318 9.18 -16.47 -0.87
N ARG A 319 9.01 -15.94 0.34
CA ARG A 319 9.34 -14.56 0.69
C ARG A 319 10.83 -14.25 0.51
N GLU A 320 11.71 -15.16 0.95
CA GLU A 320 13.17 -15.01 0.79
C GLU A 320 13.61 -15.08 -0.69
N ALA A 321 13.00 -15.96 -1.49
CA ALA A 321 13.19 -15.98 -2.94
C ALA A 321 12.65 -14.71 -3.62
N ALA A 322 11.52 -14.17 -3.15
CA ALA A 322 10.96 -12.91 -3.65
C ALA A 322 11.83 -11.70 -3.30
N THR A 323 12.40 -11.61 -2.08
CA THR A 323 13.32 -10.52 -1.74
C THR A 323 14.63 -10.62 -2.51
N ALA A 324 15.20 -11.82 -2.68
CA ALA A 324 16.35 -12.05 -3.55
C ALA A 324 16.08 -11.58 -5.00
N SER A 325 14.93 -11.93 -5.55
CA SER A 325 14.52 -11.55 -6.91
C SER A 325 14.24 -10.04 -7.05
N LEU A 326 13.71 -9.39 -6.00
CA LEU A 326 13.55 -7.93 -5.96
C LEU A 326 14.89 -7.19 -5.94
N PHE A 327 15.94 -7.74 -5.30
CA PHE A 327 17.28 -7.15 -5.38
C PHE A 327 17.86 -7.21 -6.80
N LEU A 328 17.67 -8.34 -7.50
CA LEU A 328 18.06 -8.47 -8.91
C LEU A 328 17.26 -7.52 -9.81
N LEU A 329 15.96 -7.35 -9.56
CA LEU A 329 15.12 -6.42 -10.31
C LEU A 329 15.48 -4.94 -10.05
N ASN A 330 15.80 -4.57 -8.81
CA ASN A 330 16.21 -3.20 -8.47
C ASN A 330 17.53 -2.80 -9.14
N PHE A 331 18.48 -3.74 -9.31
CA PHE A 331 19.70 -3.52 -10.10
C PHE A 331 19.39 -3.16 -11.56
N HIS A 332 18.42 -3.83 -12.18
CA HIS A 332 17.99 -3.49 -13.54
C HIS A 332 17.27 -2.13 -13.62
N ILE A 333 16.44 -1.80 -12.62
CA ILE A 333 15.73 -0.50 -12.54
C ILE A 333 16.71 0.66 -12.35
N SER A 334 17.67 0.53 -11.43
CA SER A 334 18.69 1.54 -11.18
C SER A 334 19.52 1.79 -12.45
N ARG A 335 19.98 0.75 -13.14
CA ARG A 335 20.67 0.83 -14.45
C ARG A 335 19.81 1.36 -15.61
N GLY A 336 18.49 1.12 -15.60
CA GLY A 336 17.54 1.66 -16.59
C GLY A 336 17.27 3.16 -16.39
N SER A 337 17.01 3.59 -15.15
CA SER A 337 16.82 5.01 -14.82
C SER A 337 18.09 5.84 -15.04
N ALA A 338 19.25 5.27 -14.74
CA ALA A 338 20.60 5.76 -15.03
C ALA A 338 20.83 6.09 -16.51
N THR A 339 20.57 5.13 -17.41
CA THR A 339 20.76 5.31 -18.85
C THR A 339 19.83 6.38 -19.41
N ALA A 340 18.55 6.38 -19.02
CA ALA A 340 17.60 7.43 -19.38
C ALA A 340 17.98 8.83 -18.84
N GLN A 341 18.64 8.93 -17.69
CA GLN A 341 19.17 10.20 -17.17
C GLN A 341 20.36 10.70 -17.99
N MET A 342 21.25 9.80 -18.43
CA MET A 342 22.39 10.14 -19.29
C MET A 342 21.92 10.65 -20.66
N GLU A 343 20.92 10.02 -21.29
CA GLU A 343 20.34 10.50 -22.56
C GLU A 343 19.75 11.91 -22.43
N ARG A 344 19.08 12.21 -21.30
CA ARG A 344 18.53 13.55 -21.00
C ARG A 344 19.64 14.59 -20.77
N LEU A 345 20.75 14.20 -20.14
CA LEU A 345 21.91 15.08 -19.94
C LEU A 345 22.66 15.33 -21.26
N GLY A 346 22.87 14.28 -22.07
CA GLY A 346 23.49 14.37 -23.39
C GLY A 346 22.67 15.23 -24.36
N THR A 347 21.35 15.04 -24.41
CA THR A 347 20.46 15.90 -25.21
C THR A 347 20.40 17.34 -24.68
N SER A 348 20.38 17.55 -23.37
CA SER A 348 20.45 18.89 -22.76
C SER A 348 21.77 19.60 -23.08
N MET A 349 22.90 18.89 -23.04
CA MET A 349 24.21 19.43 -23.43
C MET A 349 24.30 19.69 -24.93
N ALA A 350 23.77 18.82 -25.79
CA ALA A 350 23.70 19.04 -27.23
C ALA A 350 22.83 20.26 -27.59
N VAL A 351 21.69 20.44 -26.91
CA VAL A 351 20.82 21.63 -27.06
C VAL A 351 21.50 22.90 -26.55
N LYS A 352 22.26 22.83 -25.44
CA LYS A 352 23.06 23.98 -24.97
C LYS A 352 24.20 24.33 -25.92
N ALA A 353 24.90 23.34 -26.46
CA ALA A 353 25.97 23.54 -27.44
C ALA A 353 25.46 24.11 -28.77
N ALA A 354 24.28 23.67 -29.22
CA ALA A 354 23.59 24.25 -30.39
C ALA A 354 23.17 25.71 -30.16
N ASN A 355 22.87 26.10 -28.92
CA ASN A 355 22.50 27.47 -28.55
C ASN A 355 23.70 28.38 -28.21
N SER A 356 24.93 27.87 -28.20
CA SER A 356 26.15 28.61 -27.80
C SER A 356 27.11 28.91 -28.96
N THR A 357 26.60 29.02 -30.19
CA THR A 357 27.37 29.56 -31.32
C THR A 357 27.37 31.08 -31.27
N PRO A 358 28.54 31.77 -31.32
CA PRO A 358 28.57 33.23 -31.31
C PRO A 358 28.03 33.79 -32.63
N SER A 359 27.01 34.64 -32.56
CA SER A 359 26.47 35.32 -33.73
C SER A 359 27.37 36.50 -34.13
N SER A 360 28.15 36.34 -35.21
CA SER A 360 28.81 37.46 -35.86
C SER A 360 27.88 38.15 -36.86
N ARG A 361 27.63 39.42 -36.56
CA ARG A 361 27.17 40.52 -37.43
C ARG A 361 28.24 41.62 -37.20
N ASP A 362 28.73 42.37 -38.17
CA ASP A 362 28.07 42.91 -39.37
C ASP A 362 29.01 43.13 -40.58
N THR A 363 28.38 43.28 -41.76
CA THR A 363 28.75 44.06 -42.97
C THR A 363 30.01 43.76 -43.81
N PRO A 364 29.91 43.87 -45.16
CA PRO A 364 31.04 43.75 -46.10
C PRO A 364 31.49 45.10 -46.69
N GLU A 365 32.81 45.28 -46.90
CA GLU A 365 33.36 46.24 -47.88
C GLU A 365 34.52 45.61 -48.68
N THR A 366 34.90 46.28 -49.77
CA THR A 366 35.52 45.74 -50.99
C THR A 366 37.06 45.78 -51.02
N ASP A 367 37.62 45.18 -52.10
CA ASP A 367 38.96 45.43 -52.67
C ASP A 367 40.17 44.89 -51.84
N ASP A 368 41.30 44.41 -52.39
CA ASP A 368 41.70 44.07 -53.77
C ASP A 368 43.05 43.29 -53.74
N HIS A 369 43.39 42.51 -54.79
CA HIS A 369 44.74 41.96 -55.10
C HIS A 369 45.45 41.06 -54.00
N GLU A 370 46.44 40.16 -54.24
CA GLU A 370 47.03 39.57 -55.44
C GLU A 370 47.69 38.18 -55.18
N ALA A 371 48.00 37.48 -56.28
CA ALA A 371 48.46 36.10 -56.45
C ALA A 371 49.82 35.66 -55.84
N ARG A 372 49.93 34.35 -55.53
CA ARG A 372 50.95 33.34 -55.99
C ARG A 372 50.76 31.99 -55.28
N ASP A 373 50.79 30.82 -55.97
CA ASP A 373 51.98 29.97 -56.31
C ASP A 373 52.93 29.72 -55.11
N GLN A 374 53.57 28.59 -54.80
CA GLN A 374 53.70 27.19 -55.32
C GLN A 374 54.58 26.45 -54.26
N ASP A 375 54.67 25.12 -54.06
CA ASP A 375 53.92 23.91 -54.48
C ASP A 375 54.37 22.71 -53.56
N HIS A 376 54.08 21.45 -53.93
CA HIS A 376 54.79 20.19 -53.55
C HIS A 376 54.67 19.59 -52.13
N GLN A 377 54.09 18.37 -52.09
CA GLN A 377 54.47 17.23 -51.21
C GLN A 377 55.83 16.64 -51.69
N PRO A 378 56.62 15.81 -50.93
CA PRO A 378 56.12 14.76 -50.00
C PRO A 378 56.97 14.37 -48.75
N ALA A 379 56.38 13.48 -47.94
CA ALA A 379 56.96 12.39 -47.12
C ALA A 379 57.84 12.64 -45.85
N ASP A 380 57.50 11.85 -44.82
CA ASP A 380 58.30 11.24 -43.74
C ASP A 380 59.13 12.08 -42.74
N LYS A 381 58.62 12.26 -41.50
CA LYS A 381 59.11 11.54 -40.29
C LYS A 381 58.40 11.91 -38.97
N GLU A 382 58.61 11.06 -37.97
CA GLU A 382 58.07 11.10 -36.60
C GLU A 382 58.37 12.40 -35.81
N SER A 383 57.38 12.90 -35.05
CA SER A 383 57.58 13.32 -33.63
C SER A 383 56.30 13.82 -32.95
N SER A 384 56.06 13.33 -31.72
CA SER A 384 55.34 13.96 -30.60
C SER A 384 53.88 14.43 -30.76
N PRO A 385 52.91 13.89 -29.99
CA PRO A 385 51.62 14.55 -29.78
C PRO A 385 51.75 15.78 -28.84
N PRO A 386 50.92 16.82 -29.01
CA PRO A 386 51.05 18.06 -28.24
C PRO A 386 50.56 17.92 -26.79
N ALA A 387 51.16 18.72 -25.90
CA ALA A 387 50.89 18.68 -24.46
C ALA A 387 49.47 19.15 -24.10
N SER A 388 48.83 18.44 -23.16
CA SER A 388 47.50 18.74 -22.65
C SER A 388 47.53 19.81 -21.56
N SER A 389 46.69 20.84 -21.69
CA SER A 389 46.53 21.88 -20.66
C SER A 389 45.40 21.55 -19.66
N ASN A 390 45.80 21.12 -18.47
CA ASN A 390 45.18 21.40 -17.16
C ASN A 390 43.69 21.06 -16.89
N GLY A 391 43.47 19.86 -16.34
CA GLY A 391 43.52 19.76 -14.87
C GLY A 391 42.22 19.75 -14.06
N SER A 392 41.07 20.24 -14.56
CA SER A 392 39.83 20.32 -13.74
C SER A 392 38.72 19.32 -14.11
N GLY A 393 38.70 18.78 -15.34
CA GLY A 393 37.59 17.94 -15.81
C GLY A 393 37.54 16.49 -15.30
N SER A 394 38.65 15.91 -14.85
CA SER A 394 38.73 14.46 -14.56
C SER A 394 38.08 14.06 -13.23
N THR A 395 38.11 14.93 -12.22
CA THR A 395 37.51 14.66 -10.91
C THR A 395 35.99 14.69 -10.95
N TYR A 396 35.39 15.65 -11.68
CA TYR A 396 33.93 15.73 -11.81
C TYR A 396 33.34 14.50 -12.52
N GLY A 397 33.93 14.05 -13.62
CA GLY A 397 33.47 12.83 -14.32
C GLY A 397 33.63 11.56 -13.48
N LEU A 398 34.66 11.49 -12.63
CA LEU A 398 34.92 10.35 -11.75
C LEU A 398 33.96 10.29 -10.55
N VAL A 399 33.65 11.45 -9.96
CA VAL A 399 32.62 11.55 -8.90
C VAL A 399 31.23 11.22 -9.47
N ASP A 400 30.91 11.65 -10.69
CA ASP A 400 29.63 11.33 -11.34
C ASP A 400 29.51 9.83 -11.66
N ALA A 401 30.57 9.20 -12.17
CA ALA A 401 30.63 7.74 -12.37
C ALA A 401 30.57 6.91 -11.06
N MET A 402 30.72 7.55 -9.89
CA MET A 402 30.60 6.93 -8.57
C MET A 402 29.29 7.23 -7.85
N LYS A 403 28.61 8.34 -8.16
CA LYS A 403 27.22 8.59 -7.68
C LYS A 403 26.28 7.47 -8.11
N SER A 404 26.63 6.79 -9.19
CA SER A 404 25.84 5.70 -9.74
C SER A 404 26.75 4.57 -10.25
N PRO A 405 27.26 3.70 -9.35
CA PRO A 405 28.29 2.70 -9.68
C PRO A 405 27.84 1.64 -10.71
N GLU A 406 26.55 1.60 -11.04
CA GLU A 406 25.96 0.74 -12.08
C GLU A 406 26.16 1.27 -13.52
N HIS A 407 26.72 2.49 -13.67
CA HIS A 407 27.03 3.13 -14.95
C HIS A 407 28.35 2.68 -15.58
N SER A 408 29.20 1.95 -14.86
CA SER A 408 30.44 1.43 -15.46
C SER A 408 30.09 0.57 -16.67
N ALA A 409 30.66 0.94 -17.82
CA ALA A 409 30.47 0.20 -19.06
C ALA A 409 31.13 -1.17 -18.89
N ILE A 410 30.31 -2.19 -18.62
CA ILE A 410 30.72 -3.59 -18.72
C ILE A 410 31.25 -3.77 -20.15
N ARG A 411 32.52 -4.12 -20.30
CA ARG A 411 33.16 -4.28 -21.62
C ARG A 411 32.32 -5.24 -22.46
N PRO A 412 32.11 -5.00 -23.77
CA PRO A 412 31.22 -5.85 -24.58
C PRO A 412 31.65 -7.33 -24.57
N GLY A 413 32.96 -7.62 -24.68
CA GLY A 413 33.48 -8.99 -24.56
C GLY A 413 33.31 -9.62 -23.16
N LEU A 414 33.12 -8.81 -22.10
CA LEU A 414 32.77 -9.31 -20.78
C LEU A 414 31.27 -9.64 -20.69
N LEU A 415 30.39 -8.93 -21.40
CA LEU A 415 28.97 -9.30 -21.47
C LEU A 415 28.80 -10.67 -22.15
N GLU A 416 29.48 -10.92 -23.26
CA GLU A 416 29.47 -12.22 -23.95
C GLU A 416 30.02 -13.35 -23.05
N ALA A 417 31.14 -13.11 -22.34
CA ALA A 417 31.71 -14.08 -21.42
C ALA A 417 30.81 -14.37 -20.21
N LEU A 418 30.17 -13.33 -19.64
CA LEU A 418 29.17 -13.48 -18.56
C LEU A 418 27.88 -14.17 -19.06
N GLN A 419 27.46 -13.91 -20.30
CA GLN A 419 26.33 -14.58 -20.94
C GLN A 419 26.60 -16.09 -21.01
N ALA A 420 27.78 -16.49 -21.51
CA ALA A 420 28.19 -17.89 -21.58
C ALA A 420 28.29 -18.54 -20.19
N ALA A 421 28.93 -17.87 -19.22
CA ALA A 421 29.14 -18.41 -17.87
C ALA A 421 27.86 -18.56 -17.03
N THR A 422 26.85 -17.71 -17.26
CA THR A 422 25.60 -17.67 -16.45
C THR A 422 24.39 -18.32 -17.13
N ALA A 423 24.45 -18.62 -18.44
CA ALA A 423 23.32 -19.15 -19.21
C ALA A 423 22.67 -20.38 -18.58
N ASP A 424 23.47 -21.39 -18.18
CA ASP A 424 22.96 -22.64 -17.60
C ASP A 424 22.23 -22.38 -16.28
N VAL A 425 22.81 -21.62 -15.34
CA VAL A 425 22.14 -21.26 -14.07
C VAL A 425 20.85 -20.49 -14.32
N LEU A 426 20.84 -19.51 -15.23
CA LEU A 426 19.63 -18.76 -15.54
C LEU A 426 18.56 -19.67 -16.15
N GLN A 427 18.92 -20.65 -16.99
CA GLN A 427 18.00 -21.61 -17.57
C GLN A 427 17.46 -22.61 -16.53
N VAL A 428 18.34 -23.26 -15.76
CA VAL A 428 17.96 -24.23 -14.72
C VAL A 428 17.14 -23.56 -13.63
N ASN A 429 17.48 -22.33 -13.21
CA ASN A 429 16.73 -21.59 -12.18
C ASN A 429 15.29 -21.22 -12.65
N SER A 430 15.12 -20.80 -13.90
CA SER A 430 13.78 -20.58 -14.49
C SER A 430 12.98 -21.89 -14.58
N ARG A 431 13.60 -23.01 -14.99
CA ARG A 431 12.93 -24.31 -15.00
C ARG A 431 12.55 -24.78 -13.59
N ALA A 432 13.40 -24.53 -12.60
CA ALA A 432 13.16 -24.72 -11.19
C ALA A 432 11.93 -23.92 -10.70
N ILE A 433 11.84 -22.63 -11.01
CA ILE A 433 10.68 -21.78 -10.68
C ILE A 433 9.38 -22.33 -11.30
N GLN A 434 9.42 -22.76 -12.57
CA GLN A 434 8.27 -23.36 -13.25
C GLN A 434 7.82 -24.66 -12.56
N LEU A 435 8.75 -25.53 -12.18
CA LEU A 435 8.47 -26.80 -11.51
C LEU A 435 7.92 -26.59 -10.08
N ALA A 436 8.44 -25.59 -9.35
CA ALA A 436 7.90 -25.18 -8.05
C ALA A 436 6.45 -24.65 -8.18
N ALA A 437 6.17 -23.83 -9.19
CA ALA A 437 4.81 -23.35 -9.48
C ALA A 437 3.87 -24.50 -9.89
N GLU A 438 4.30 -25.44 -10.75
CA GLU A 438 3.51 -26.62 -11.12
C GLU A 438 3.17 -27.48 -9.88
N THR A 439 4.14 -27.69 -8.99
CA THR A 439 3.97 -28.45 -7.75
C THR A 439 2.91 -27.84 -6.83
N VAL A 440 3.01 -26.53 -6.58
CA VAL A 440 2.02 -25.79 -5.79
C VAL A 440 0.64 -25.83 -6.46
N HIS A 441 0.58 -25.63 -7.78
CA HIS A 441 -0.66 -25.69 -8.56
C HIS A 441 -1.37 -27.05 -8.44
N LEU A 442 -0.63 -28.14 -8.65
CA LEU A 442 -1.18 -29.49 -8.68
C LEU A 442 -1.64 -29.96 -7.30
N VAL A 443 -0.91 -29.62 -6.24
CA VAL A 443 -1.35 -29.86 -4.84
C VAL A 443 -2.59 -29.02 -4.49
N ASN A 444 -2.66 -27.77 -4.99
CA ASN A 444 -3.77 -26.88 -4.65
C ASN A 444 -5.07 -27.20 -5.38
N THR A 445 -4.99 -27.69 -6.63
CA THR A 445 -6.15 -28.13 -7.43
C THR A 445 -6.67 -29.51 -7.02
N SER A 446 -5.78 -30.44 -6.63
CA SER A 446 -6.11 -31.83 -6.29
C SER A 446 -6.66 -32.03 -4.86
N ARG A 447 -7.51 -31.13 -4.34
CA ARG A 447 -8.00 -31.19 -2.94
C ARG A 447 -9.23 -32.07 -2.73
N TRP A 448 -10.15 -32.04 -3.68
CA TRP A 448 -11.46 -32.71 -3.58
C TRP A 448 -11.50 -34.01 -4.38
N HIS A 449 -11.01 -33.97 -5.62
CA HIS A 449 -10.86 -35.14 -6.49
C HIS A 449 -9.39 -35.22 -6.95
N LEU A 450 -8.69 -36.31 -6.63
CA LEU A 450 -7.48 -36.69 -7.35
C LEU A 450 -7.93 -37.50 -8.57
N SER A 451 -7.68 -36.99 -9.77
CA SER A 451 -7.66 -37.87 -10.95
C SER A 451 -6.47 -38.82 -10.86
N ALA A 452 -6.60 -40.02 -11.44
CA ALA A 452 -5.49 -40.98 -11.49
C ALA A 452 -4.24 -40.37 -12.17
N SER A 453 -4.43 -39.55 -13.22
CA SER A 453 -3.35 -38.79 -13.86
C SER A 453 -2.69 -37.76 -12.94
N SER A 454 -3.48 -37.01 -12.16
CA SER A 454 -2.96 -36.04 -11.18
C SER A 454 -2.18 -36.72 -10.06
N LYS A 455 -2.61 -37.91 -9.64
CA LYS A 455 -1.88 -38.74 -8.66
C LYS A 455 -0.53 -39.19 -9.22
N ALA A 456 -0.53 -39.77 -10.43
CA ALA A 456 0.69 -40.22 -11.10
C ALA A 456 1.68 -39.07 -11.32
N ARG A 457 1.22 -37.89 -11.80
CA ARG A 457 2.10 -36.71 -11.96
C ARG A 457 2.68 -36.24 -10.62
N LEU A 458 1.90 -36.21 -9.53
CA LEU A 458 2.43 -35.87 -8.19
C LEU A 458 3.51 -36.84 -7.71
N GLU A 459 3.39 -38.13 -8.03
CA GLU A 459 4.38 -39.15 -7.68
C GLU A 459 5.67 -39.01 -8.52
N HIS A 460 5.58 -38.54 -9.77
CA HIS A 460 6.75 -38.22 -10.61
C HIS A 460 7.41 -36.87 -10.28
N LEU A 461 6.65 -35.88 -9.77
CA LEU A 461 7.19 -34.56 -9.42
C LEU A 461 8.20 -34.61 -8.28
N GLN A 462 8.06 -35.54 -7.33
CA GLN A 462 9.01 -35.65 -6.20
C GLN A 462 10.45 -35.96 -6.67
N PRO A 463 10.72 -37.03 -7.46
CA PRO A 463 12.06 -37.26 -7.98
C PRO A 463 12.52 -36.17 -8.96
N GLU A 464 11.62 -35.61 -9.79
CA GLU A 464 11.96 -34.50 -10.69
C GLU A 464 12.45 -33.26 -9.92
N LEU A 465 11.84 -32.94 -8.76
CA LEU A 465 12.29 -31.85 -7.89
C LEU A 465 13.65 -32.13 -7.23
N VAL A 466 13.91 -33.37 -6.80
CA VAL A 466 15.21 -33.75 -6.19
C VAL A 466 16.32 -33.70 -7.23
N GLU A 467 16.07 -34.20 -8.44
CA GLU A 467 16.99 -34.10 -9.56
C GLU A 467 17.24 -32.63 -9.96
N MET A 468 16.18 -31.83 -10.05
CA MET A 468 16.29 -30.39 -10.35
C MET A 468 17.06 -29.63 -9.27
N GLN A 469 16.92 -30.01 -7.99
CA GLN A 469 17.71 -29.43 -6.90
C GLN A 469 19.20 -29.71 -7.11
N ALA A 470 19.57 -30.97 -7.36
CA ALA A 470 20.96 -31.36 -7.60
C ALA A 470 21.55 -30.64 -8.83
N ARG A 471 20.82 -30.60 -9.95
CA ARG A 471 21.21 -29.87 -11.16
C ARG A 471 21.41 -28.37 -10.89
N LEU A 472 20.49 -27.73 -10.17
CA LEU A 472 20.59 -26.29 -9.83
C LEU A 472 21.77 -26.01 -8.89
N GLN A 473 22.06 -26.91 -7.95
CA GLN A 473 23.24 -26.81 -7.08
C GLN A 473 24.54 -26.89 -7.90
N THR A 474 24.68 -27.92 -8.74
CA THR A 474 25.88 -28.09 -9.59
C THR A 474 26.04 -26.92 -10.57
N ALA A 475 24.96 -26.48 -11.22
CA ALA A 475 25.00 -25.32 -12.11
C ALA A 475 25.45 -24.05 -11.36
N ARG A 476 24.92 -23.79 -10.15
CA ARG A 476 25.34 -22.64 -9.33
C ARG A 476 26.82 -22.68 -9.00
N GLU A 477 27.33 -23.83 -8.58
CA GLU A 477 28.75 -24.02 -8.24
C GLU A 477 29.66 -23.84 -9.47
N ALA A 478 29.27 -24.39 -10.63
CA ALA A 478 29.99 -24.21 -11.90
C ALA A 478 29.96 -22.75 -12.40
N CYS A 479 28.82 -22.08 -12.31
CA CYS A 479 28.65 -20.68 -12.69
C CYS A 479 29.55 -19.75 -11.87
N VAL A 480 29.68 -19.98 -10.56
CA VAL A 480 30.57 -19.19 -9.69
C VAL A 480 32.03 -19.31 -10.15
N ILE A 481 32.48 -20.51 -10.49
CA ILE A 481 33.85 -20.75 -10.98
C ILE A 481 34.05 -20.10 -12.36
N SER A 482 33.17 -20.41 -13.32
CA SER A 482 33.26 -19.90 -14.69
C SER A 482 33.10 -18.37 -14.77
N THR A 483 32.31 -17.78 -13.88
CA THR A 483 32.11 -16.32 -13.83
C THR A 483 33.34 -15.63 -13.25
N ASN A 484 33.91 -16.16 -12.15
CA ASN A 484 35.19 -15.68 -11.62
C ASN A 484 36.28 -15.68 -12.71
N ASP A 485 36.45 -16.80 -13.43
CA ASP A 485 37.50 -16.92 -14.47
C ASP A 485 37.24 -15.99 -15.67
N ALA A 486 35.98 -15.87 -16.13
CA ALA A 486 35.61 -14.90 -17.17
C ALA A 486 35.85 -13.43 -16.76
N ILE A 487 35.57 -13.10 -15.49
CA ILE A 487 35.81 -11.78 -14.92
C ILE A 487 37.31 -11.47 -14.84
N ILE A 488 38.14 -12.45 -14.45
CA ILE A 488 39.60 -12.32 -14.40
C ILE A 488 40.16 -12.11 -15.81
N GLU A 489 39.75 -12.93 -16.78
CA GLU A 489 40.24 -12.85 -18.16
C GLU A 489 39.95 -11.49 -18.81
N ALA A 490 38.71 -11.00 -18.64
CA ALA A 490 38.28 -9.71 -19.20
C ALA A 490 38.93 -8.48 -18.54
N HIS A 491 39.61 -8.67 -17.40
CA HIS A 491 40.33 -7.64 -16.66
C HIS A 491 41.81 -8.01 -16.43
N ARG A 492 42.38 -8.92 -17.24
CA ARG A 492 43.81 -9.32 -17.12
C ARG A 492 44.75 -8.10 -17.19
N ASP A 493 44.36 -7.05 -17.91
CA ASP A 493 45.07 -5.77 -18.01
C ASP A 493 45.18 -4.98 -16.68
N LEU A 494 44.44 -5.36 -15.64
CA LEU A 494 44.56 -4.76 -14.30
C LEU A 494 45.59 -5.48 -13.40
N PHE A 495 45.97 -6.72 -13.73
CA PHE A 495 46.85 -7.55 -12.91
C PHE A 495 48.27 -7.68 -13.49
N ASP A 496 49.27 -7.75 -12.62
CA ASP A 496 50.67 -8.04 -12.99
C ASP A 496 50.94 -9.56 -13.06
N GLU A 497 52.16 -9.95 -13.43
CA GLU A 497 52.55 -11.38 -13.57
C GLU A 497 52.50 -12.15 -12.24
N ASP A 498 52.57 -11.46 -11.10
CA ASP A 498 52.40 -12.02 -9.76
C ASP A 498 50.92 -12.11 -9.31
N GLY A 499 49.99 -11.64 -10.14
CA GLY A 499 48.54 -11.67 -9.88
C GLY A 499 48.05 -10.61 -8.90
N LEU A 500 48.82 -9.53 -8.69
CA LEU A 500 48.49 -8.36 -7.90
C LEU A 500 48.03 -7.19 -8.79
N LEU A 501 47.41 -6.16 -8.21
CA LEU A 501 46.95 -5.00 -8.97
C LEU A 501 48.12 -4.12 -9.43
N THR A 502 48.19 -3.85 -10.74
CA THR A 502 49.13 -2.89 -11.33
C THR A 502 49.00 -1.48 -10.72
N HIS A 503 50.09 -0.71 -10.77
CA HIS A 503 50.20 0.57 -10.07
C HIS A 503 49.13 1.59 -10.55
N ARG A 504 48.31 2.10 -9.60
CA ARG A 504 47.06 2.85 -9.84
C ARG A 504 47.18 4.08 -10.78
N SER A 505 48.39 4.57 -11.07
CA SER A 505 48.64 5.66 -12.02
C SER A 505 48.41 5.29 -13.49
N SER A 506 48.42 3.99 -13.85
CA SER A 506 48.10 3.51 -15.20
C SER A 506 46.71 2.86 -15.32
N SER A 507 46.06 2.50 -14.21
CA SER A 507 44.80 1.74 -14.21
C SER A 507 43.57 2.67 -14.32
N ASN A 508 42.74 2.46 -15.32
CA ASN A 508 41.52 3.27 -15.52
C ASN A 508 40.48 2.98 -14.42
N PRO A 509 40.06 3.96 -13.59
CA PRO A 509 39.14 3.72 -12.47
C PRO A 509 37.76 3.20 -12.89
N LEU A 510 37.34 3.44 -14.14
CA LEU A 510 36.11 2.89 -14.71
C LEU A 510 36.15 1.35 -14.82
N ALA A 511 37.33 0.76 -15.03
CA ALA A 511 37.50 -0.70 -15.13
C ALA A 511 37.34 -1.39 -13.77
N LEU A 512 37.86 -0.80 -12.69
CA LEU A 512 37.65 -1.31 -11.32
C LEU A 512 36.16 -1.31 -10.93
N ASN A 513 35.42 -0.27 -11.34
CA ASN A 513 33.97 -0.24 -11.13
C ASN A 513 33.24 -1.30 -11.97
N GLY A 514 33.72 -1.64 -13.17
CA GLY A 514 33.20 -2.76 -13.98
C GLY A 514 33.41 -4.12 -13.33
N LEU A 515 34.58 -4.34 -12.72
CA LEU A 515 34.92 -5.53 -11.94
C LEU A 515 33.96 -5.72 -10.75
N ILE A 516 33.80 -4.68 -9.91
CA ILE A 516 32.92 -4.70 -8.74
C ILE A 516 31.46 -4.95 -9.16
N LEU A 517 31.00 -4.30 -10.23
CA LEU A 517 29.63 -4.48 -10.73
C LEU A 517 29.36 -5.91 -11.20
N SER A 518 30.35 -6.55 -11.84
CA SER A 518 30.25 -7.93 -12.32
C SER A 518 30.16 -8.93 -11.16
N MET A 519 30.97 -8.77 -10.10
CA MET A 519 30.87 -9.56 -8.87
C MET A 519 29.54 -9.35 -8.14
N VAL A 520 29.02 -8.12 -8.12
CA VAL A 520 27.72 -7.82 -7.53
C VAL A 520 26.62 -8.54 -8.31
N LEU A 521 26.65 -8.50 -9.65
CA LEU A 521 25.69 -9.21 -10.50
C LEU A 521 25.75 -10.73 -10.28
N GLU A 522 26.95 -11.32 -10.25
CA GLU A 522 27.18 -12.74 -9.94
C GLU A 522 26.54 -13.14 -8.60
N GLU A 523 26.87 -12.43 -7.51
CA GLU A 523 26.34 -12.73 -6.18
C GLU A 523 24.81 -12.57 -6.11
N ARG A 524 24.21 -11.65 -6.89
CA ARG A 524 22.74 -11.55 -7.01
C ARG A 524 22.15 -12.76 -7.73
N ILE A 525 22.73 -13.18 -8.86
CA ILE A 525 22.29 -14.37 -9.60
C ILE A 525 22.42 -15.62 -8.72
N ALA A 526 23.59 -15.86 -8.13
CA ALA A 526 23.85 -17.00 -7.25
C ALA A 526 22.89 -17.04 -6.04
N ASN A 527 22.59 -15.90 -5.42
CA ASN A 527 21.64 -15.80 -4.32
C ASN A 527 20.18 -16.06 -4.75
N THR A 528 19.77 -15.68 -5.97
CA THR A 528 18.43 -16.05 -6.51
C THR A 528 18.32 -17.54 -6.81
N ALA A 529 19.40 -18.18 -7.29
CA ALA A 529 19.45 -19.63 -7.46
C ALA A 529 19.39 -20.35 -6.10
N ALA A 530 20.19 -19.93 -5.11
CA ALA A 530 20.23 -20.53 -3.77
C ALA A 530 18.89 -20.43 -3.01
N THR A 531 18.19 -19.31 -3.11
CA THR A 531 16.85 -19.16 -2.48
C THR A 531 15.77 -19.97 -3.21
N THR A 532 15.88 -20.15 -4.53
CA THR A 532 14.99 -21.05 -5.29
C THR A 532 15.25 -22.53 -4.97
N GLU A 533 16.52 -22.91 -4.80
CA GLU A 533 16.93 -24.24 -4.33
C GLU A 533 16.24 -24.59 -2.99
N GLN A 534 16.24 -23.67 -2.03
CA GLN A 534 15.57 -23.85 -0.74
C GLN A 534 14.05 -24.05 -0.85
N VAL A 535 13.39 -23.38 -1.80
CA VAL A 535 11.96 -23.57 -2.08
C VAL A 535 11.71 -24.98 -2.63
N ILE A 536 12.50 -25.42 -3.61
CA ILE A 536 12.38 -26.75 -4.25
C ILE A 536 12.69 -27.88 -3.27
N CYS A 537 13.79 -27.75 -2.52
CA CYS A 537 14.17 -28.70 -1.49
C CYS A 537 13.03 -28.91 -0.49
N TYR A 538 12.39 -27.82 -0.03
CA TYR A 538 11.27 -27.91 0.89
C TYR A 538 10.00 -28.48 0.25
N LEU A 539 9.71 -28.17 -1.02
CA LEU A 539 8.60 -28.79 -1.76
C LEU A 539 8.81 -30.31 -1.92
N ALA A 540 10.03 -30.76 -2.23
CA ALA A 540 10.36 -32.18 -2.32
C ALA A 540 10.20 -32.89 -0.96
N GLN A 541 10.68 -32.28 0.13
CA GLN A 541 10.48 -32.78 1.50
C GLN A 541 8.98 -32.86 1.86
N LEU A 542 8.19 -31.83 1.53
CA LEU A 542 6.76 -31.82 1.80
C LEU A 542 6.01 -32.89 0.98
N LEU A 543 6.40 -33.15 -0.27
CA LEU A 543 5.81 -34.23 -1.06
C LEU A 543 6.16 -35.61 -0.48
N ALA A 544 7.37 -35.81 0.03
CA ALA A 544 7.80 -37.06 0.66
C ALA A 544 7.11 -37.34 2.01
N LEU A 545 6.85 -36.28 2.80
CA LEU A 545 6.27 -36.39 4.15
C LEU A 545 4.73 -36.43 4.17
N ARG A 546 4.04 -35.96 3.10
CA ARG A 546 2.58 -35.70 3.10
C ARG A 546 1.87 -36.35 1.89
N ASN A 547 1.89 -37.68 1.82
CA ASN A 547 1.34 -38.42 0.66
C ASN A 547 -0.20 -38.44 0.59
N GLN A 548 -0.91 -38.13 1.69
CA GLN A 548 -2.37 -38.24 1.80
C GLN A 548 -3.06 -36.89 2.02
N THR A 549 -4.18 -36.66 1.34
CA THR A 549 -5.08 -35.52 1.63
C THR A 549 -5.88 -35.78 2.89
N ARG A 550 -5.83 -34.85 3.86
CA ARG A 550 -6.58 -34.95 5.12
C ARG A 550 -7.42 -33.69 5.36
N LEU A 551 -8.36 -33.76 6.31
CA LEU A 551 -9.04 -32.60 6.86
C LEU A 551 -8.21 -32.07 8.04
N TRP A 552 -7.87 -30.79 8.02
CA TRP A 552 -7.15 -30.10 9.08
C TRP A 552 -8.12 -29.20 9.84
N LEU A 553 -8.11 -29.32 11.16
CA LEU A 553 -8.93 -28.55 12.09
C LEU A 553 -8.17 -27.32 12.62
N PRO A 554 -8.85 -26.24 13.04
CA PRO A 554 -8.21 -25.04 13.58
C PRO A 554 -7.35 -25.35 14.81
N THR A 555 -6.06 -25.00 14.76
CA THR A 555 -5.10 -25.36 15.82
C THR A 555 -5.00 -24.31 16.91
N ARG A 556 -5.42 -23.06 16.67
CA ARG A 556 -5.18 -21.92 17.58
C ARG A 556 -6.38 -20.98 17.76
N LEU A 557 -7.53 -21.46 18.22
CA LEU A 557 -8.70 -20.59 18.50
C LEU A 557 -8.38 -19.41 19.47
N ARG A 558 -7.46 -19.59 20.43
CA ARG A 558 -6.97 -18.50 21.30
C ARG A 558 -6.28 -17.37 20.52
N TYR A 559 -5.65 -17.68 19.38
CA TYR A 559 -5.02 -16.69 18.51
C TYR A 559 -6.05 -15.76 17.85
N ALA A 560 -7.29 -16.22 17.58
CA ALA A 560 -8.35 -15.36 17.05
C ALA A 560 -8.70 -14.22 18.03
N LEU A 561 -8.76 -14.53 19.33
CA LEU A 561 -9.06 -13.53 20.37
C LEU A 561 -7.91 -12.53 20.51
N SER A 562 -6.66 -13.00 20.54
CA SER A 562 -5.49 -12.09 20.57
C SER A 562 -5.35 -11.27 19.28
N TRP A 563 -5.70 -11.83 18.12
CA TRP A 563 -5.70 -11.12 16.85
C TRP A 563 -6.79 -10.02 16.82
N LEU A 564 -7.94 -10.24 17.47
CA LEU A 564 -9.00 -9.23 17.57
C LEU A 564 -8.57 -8.03 18.44
N THR A 565 -7.77 -8.28 19.49
CA THR A 565 -7.31 -7.25 20.44
C THR A 565 -5.99 -6.59 20.04
N SER A 566 -5.14 -7.25 19.24
CA SER A 566 -3.87 -6.70 18.75
C SER A 566 -4.08 -5.77 17.55
N GLY A 567 -3.52 -4.56 17.60
CA GLY A 567 -3.61 -3.59 16.50
C GLY A 567 -2.71 -3.91 15.29
N ASP A 568 -1.64 -4.67 15.50
CA ASP A 568 -0.52 -4.83 14.55
C ASP A 568 -0.80 -5.64 13.26
N ILE A 569 -2.00 -6.21 13.08
CA ILE A 569 -2.30 -7.10 11.94
C ILE A 569 -3.56 -6.62 11.23
N ALA A 570 -3.47 -6.27 9.94
CA ALA A 570 -4.59 -5.72 9.18
C ALA A 570 -5.79 -6.68 9.08
N ALA A 571 -7.02 -6.14 9.07
CA ALA A 571 -8.23 -6.91 8.81
C ALA A 571 -8.57 -6.93 7.31
N PRO A 572 -8.82 -8.11 6.69
CA PRO A 572 -9.26 -8.22 5.30
C PRO A 572 -10.74 -7.84 5.16
N VAL A 573 -11.05 -6.56 5.30
CA VAL A 573 -12.36 -5.98 4.98
C VAL A 573 -12.23 -5.27 3.62
N PRO A 574 -12.63 -5.89 2.49
CA PRO A 574 -12.48 -5.29 1.17
C PRO A 574 -13.34 -4.03 1.08
N GLY A 575 -12.69 -2.86 0.95
CA GLY A 575 -13.31 -1.54 0.98
C GLY A 575 -13.02 -0.70 2.22
N ALA A 576 -12.28 -1.25 3.21
CA ALA A 576 -11.57 -0.46 4.19
C ALA A 576 -10.28 0.11 3.57
N SER A 577 -10.42 1.06 2.63
CA SER A 577 -9.30 1.81 2.05
C SER A 577 -8.56 2.69 3.08
N THR A 578 -9.18 2.91 4.24
CA THR A 578 -8.46 3.29 5.45
C THR A 578 -7.58 2.10 5.89
N GLY A 579 -6.35 2.04 5.36
CA GLY A 579 -5.27 1.34 6.05
C GLY A 579 -5.23 1.78 7.52
N THR A 580 -4.75 0.91 8.41
CA THR A 580 -4.68 1.20 9.84
C THR A 580 -4.08 2.58 10.04
N ALA A 581 -4.92 3.51 10.48
CA ALA A 581 -4.55 4.91 10.62
C ALA A 581 -3.81 5.08 11.93
N VAL A 582 -2.68 4.37 12.05
CA VAL A 582 -1.80 4.44 13.21
C VAL A 582 -1.28 5.86 13.24
N ASP A 583 -1.61 6.57 14.31
CA ASP A 583 -1.14 7.93 14.50
C ASP A 583 0.39 7.89 14.51
N PRO A 584 1.10 8.68 13.68
CA PRO A 584 2.55 8.74 13.75
C PRO A 584 3.06 9.12 15.16
N ASP A 585 2.25 9.76 16.00
CA ASP A 585 2.58 9.99 17.42
C ASP A 585 2.47 8.71 18.28
N ASP A 586 1.51 7.82 18.00
CA ASP A 586 1.38 6.52 18.71
C ASP A 586 2.49 5.55 18.27
N VAL A 587 2.86 5.55 16.98
CA VAL A 587 4.03 4.81 16.47
C VAL A 587 5.31 5.35 17.09
N ASP A 588 5.50 6.69 17.12
CA ASP A 588 6.67 7.30 17.76
C ASP A 588 6.77 6.89 19.23
N ALA A 589 5.65 6.86 19.98
CA ALA A 589 5.64 6.45 21.38
C ALA A 589 6.00 4.96 21.60
N GLN A 590 5.41 4.05 20.83
CA GLN A 590 5.74 2.61 20.90
C GLN A 590 7.18 2.33 20.47
N MET A 591 7.65 3.00 19.42
CA MET A 591 9.05 2.96 19.01
C MET A 591 9.95 3.58 20.07
N GLU A 592 9.54 4.65 20.75
CA GLU A 592 10.34 5.26 21.83
C GLU A 592 10.49 4.33 23.03
N ASP A 593 9.45 3.59 23.44
CA ASP A 593 9.58 2.58 24.50
C ASP A 593 10.43 1.37 24.07
N THR A 594 10.35 0.97 22.80
CA THR A 594 11.23 -0.06 22.22
C THR A 594 12.69 0.44 22.14
N ARG A 595 12.91 1.69 21.72
CA ARG A 595 14.20 2.40 21.73
C ARG A 595 14.75 2.55 23.15
N ARG A 596 13.91 2.82 24.17
CA ARG A 596 14.31 2.85 25.58
C ARG A 596 14.82 1.48 26.03
N ARG A 597 14.12 0.39 25.68
CA ARG A 597 14.58 -0.98 25.95
C ARG A 597 15.92 -1.28 25.27
N LEU A 598 16.08 -0.93 24.00
CA LEU A 598 17.35 -1.09 23.27
C LEU A 598 18.49 -0.25 23.89
N ARG A 599 18.23 1.00 24.28
CA ARG A 599 19.24 1.87 24.95
C ARG A 599 19.63 1.37 26.34
N MET A 600 18.68 0.80 27.11
CA MET A 600 18.96 0.15 28.40
C MET A 600 19.85 -1.09 28.27
N VAL A 601 19.82 -1.77 27.11
CA VAL A 601 20.70 -2.91 26.80
C VAL A 601 22.04 -2.46 26.21
N SER A 602 22.07 -1.36 25.46
CA SER A 602 23.26 -0.90 24.72
C SER A 602 24.30 -0.17 25.57
N LYS A 603 23.90 0.68 26.52
CA LYS A 603 24.84 1.38 27.43
C LYS A 603 24.28 1.50 28.84
N GLY A 604 25.07 1.06 29.82
CA GLY A 604 24.79 1.26 31.23
C GLY A 604 24.71 2.75 31.58
N ASN A 605 23.52 3.18 31.98
CA ASN A 605 23.23 4.28 32.90
C ASN A 605 24.06 5.58 32.76
N ARG A 606 23.62 6.52 31.90
CA ARG A 606 23.76 7.99 32.07
C ARG A 606 22.90 8.75 31.05
N GLY A 607 22.02 9.64 31.51
CA GLY A 607 21.42 10.70 30.67
C GLY A 607 19.93 10.62 30.33
N ALA A 608 19.17 9.62 30.78
CA ALA A 608 17.71 9.64 30.63
C ALA A 608 17.09 10.73 31.52
N ARG A 609 16.72 11.87 30.93
CA ARG A 609 16.19 13.06 31.61
C ARG A 609 14.92 12.71 32.39
N ALA A 610 15.01 12.64 33.72
CA ALA A 610 13.91 12.21 34.58
C ALA A 610 12.64 13.08 34.34
N PRO A 611 11.45 12.47 34.23
CA PRO A 611 10.23 13.22 33.97
C PRO A 611 9.90 14.15 35.15
N LYS A 612 9.70 15.44 34.87
CA LYS A 612 9.32 16.43 35.90
C LYS A 612 8.06 15.97 36.64
N ASN A 613 8.14 15.90 37.97
CA ASN A 613 7.06 15.44 38.83
C ASN A 613 5.87 16.42 38.77
N ARG A 614 4.84 16.09 37.98
CA ARG A 614 3.58 16.86 37.89
C ARG A 614 2.55 16.31 38.87
N SER A 615 1.82 17.20 39.55
CA SER A 615 0.74 16.84 40.48
C SER A 615 -0.34 15.97 39.83
N VAL A 616 -1.03 15.16 40.64
CA VAL A 616 -2.02 14.18 40.16
C VAL A 616 -3.20 14.85 39.45
N LEU A 617 -3.70 15.96 40.00
CA LEU A 617 -4.80 16.72 39.38
C LEU A 617 -4.40 17.29 38.01
N THR A 618 -3.24 17.94 37.89
CA THR A 618 -2.76 18.46 36.61
C THR A 618 -2.47 17.32 35.62
N ARG A 619 -2.03 16.14 36.10
CA ARG A 619 -1.85 14.95 35.28
C ARG A 619 -3.20 14.40 34.77
N ALA A 620 -4.24 14.40 35.60
CA ALA A 620 -5.58 14.00 35.22
C ALA A 620 -6.20 14.99 34.22
N VAL A 621 -6.19 16.29 34.49
CA VAL A 621 -6.75 17.33 33.60
C VAL A 621 -6.02 17.35 32.26
N VAL A 622 -4.68 17.35 32.24
CA VAL A 622 -3.90 17.29 31.00
C VAL A 622 -4.07 15.93 30.30
N GLY A 623 -4.28 14.85 31.04
CA GLY A 623 -4.59 13.51 30.52
C GLY A 623 -5.93 13.49 29.79
N THR A 624 -7.00 13.93 30.44
CA THR A 624 -8.35 14.02 29.86
C THR A 624 -8.40 14.98 28.68
N TYR A 625 -7.76 16.15 28.78
CA TYR A 625 -7.64 17.09 27.66
C TYR A 625 -6.91 16.46 26.46
N ARG A 626 -5.77 15.79 26.69
CA ARG A 626 -5.05 15.06 25.64
C ARG A 626 -5.87 13.89 25.08
N TRP A 627 -6.69 13.23 25.88
CA TRP A 627 -7.52 12.11 25.42
C TRP A 627 -8.72 12.57 24.59
N LEU A 628 -9.32 13.73 24.92
CA LEU A 628 -10.41 14.37 24.16
C LEU A 628 -9.93 15.04 22.87
N PHE A 629 -8.74 15.68 22.88
CA PHE A 629 -8.22 16.46 21.75
C PHE A 629 -7.02 15.83 21.02
N ASN A 630 -6.66 14.58 21.32
CA ASN A 630 -5.86 13.72 20.42
C ASN A 630 -6.60 13.59 19.06
N PRO A 631 -5.91 13.36 17.93
CA PRO A 631 -6.56 13.34 16.61
C PRO A 631 -7.77 12.39 16.51
N GLY A 632 -7.74 11.25 17.21
CA GLY A 632 -8.89 10.35 17.28
C GLY A 632 -10.04 10.82 18.18
N GLY A 633 -9.76 11.66 19.18
CA GLY A 633 -10.76 12.39 19.96
C GLY A 633 -11.44 13.47 19.12
N VAL A 634 -10.68 14.21 18.31
CA VAL A 634 -11.22 15.19 17.34
C VAL A 634 -12.10 14.50 16.29
N TYR A 635 -11.69 13.35 15.75
CA TYR A 635 -12.54 12.55 14.85
C TYR A 635 -13.86 12.11 15.52
N ALA A 636 -13.79 11.57 16.74
CA ALA A 636 -14.99 11.15 17.48
C ALA A 636 -15.90 12.34 17.86
N LEU A 637 -15.33 13.51 18.13
CA LEU A 637 -16.09 14.74 18.40
C LEU A 637 -16.79 15.25 17.13
N ARG A 638 -16.15 15.18 15.94
CA ARG A 638 -16.82 15.48 14.66
C ARG A 638 -18.02 14.58 14.40
N MET A 639 -17.89 13.28 14.66
CA MET A 639 -19.00 12.32 14.54
C MET A 639 -20.19 12.71 15.42
N VAL A 640 -19.94 13.17 16.66
CA VAL A 640 -20.99 13.67 17.56
C VAL A 640 -21.59 14.98 17.04
N VAL A 641 -20.77 15.96 16.66
CA VAL A 641 -21.23 17.27 16.19
C VAL A 641 -22.11 17.15 14.93
N VAL A 642 -21.71 16.34 13.94
CA VAL A 642 -22.55 16.15 12.73
C VAL A 642 -23.84 15.40 13.06
N THR A 643 -23.81 14.46 14.01
CA THR A 643 -24.99 13.72 14.45
C THR A 643 -26.03 14.66 15.06
N ILE A 644 -25.59 15.52 15.99
CA ILE A 644 -26.47 16.52 16.62
C ILE A 644 -27.01 17.50 15.55
N ALA A 645 -26.12 18.07 14.72
CA ALA A 645 -26.50 19.08 13.73
C ALA A 645 -27.58 18.59 12.74
N VAL A 646 -27.48 17.34 12.27
CA VAL A 646 -28.44 16.78 11.30
C VAL A 646 -29.70 16.21 11.97
N ALA A 647 -29.63 15.82 13.26
CA ALA A 647 -30.76 15.27 13.99
C ALA A 647 -31.68 16.33 14.63
N ILE A 648 -31.18 17.55 14.94
CA ILE A 648 -31.98 18.64 15.55
C ILE A 648 -33.38 18.82 14.93
N PRO A 649 -33.56 18.85 13.58
CA PRO A 649 -34.87 19.02 12.97
C PRO A 649 -35.89 17.92 13.30
N ALA A 650 -35.45 16.73 13.72
CA ALA A 650 -36.32 15.65 14.18
C ALA A 650 -36.86 15.88 15.61
N SER A 651 -36.13 16.64 16.43
CA SER A 651 -36.43 16.89 17.85
C SER A 651 -37.23 18.17 18.14
N LEU A 652 -37.47 19.01 17.13
CA LEU A 652 -38.27 20.24 17.27
C LEU A 652 -39.70 20.00 16.74
N PRO A 653 -40.77 20.27 17.53
CA PRO A 653 -42.15 20.04 17.09
C PRO A 653 -42.53 20.76 15.79
N SER A 654 -41.91 21.91 15.49
CA SER A 654 -42.17 22.66 14.24
C SER A 654 -41.58 22.01 12.98
N THR A 655 -40.56 21.15 13.10
CA THR A 655 -39.86 20.54 11.96
C THR A 655 -39.87 19.01 11.95
N ALA A 656 -40.25 18.36 13.06
CA ALA A 656 -40.31 16.91 13.18
C ALA A 656 -41.13 16.27 12.05
N GLY A 657 -42.35 16.78 11.82
CA GLY A 657 -43.24 16.28 10.76
C GLY A 657 -42.63 16.30 9.36
N PHE A 658 -41.82 17.32 9.04
CA PHE A 658 -41.06 17.38 7.79
C PHE A 658 -39.95 16.32 7.75
N PHE A 659 -39.17 16.20 8.84
CA PHE A 659 -38.06 15.24 8.94
C PHE A 659 -38.52 13.79 8.76
N TYR A 660 -39.58 13.35 9.45
CA TYR A 660 -40.09 11.97 9.29
C TYR A 660 -40.76 11.74 7.94
N ARG A 661 -41.46 12.75 7.38
CA ARG A 661 -42.11 12.66 6.07
C ARG A 661 -41.11 12.53 4.91
N GLN A 662 -39.95 13.17 5.02
CA GLN A 662 -38.87 13.07 4.01
C GLN A 662 -37.83 11.99 4.36
N LYS A 663 -38.05 11.13 5.37
CA LYS A 663 -37.08 10.14 5.86
C LYS A 663 -35.67 10.73 6.12
N GLY A 664 -35.61 11.85 6.86
CA GLY A 664 -34.39 12.58 7.21
C GLY A 664 -33.28 11.74 7.89
N ILE A 665 -33.63 10.59 8.48
CA ILE A 665 -32.69 9.57 8.96
C ILE A 665 -31.62 9.20 7.93
N TRP A 666 -31.94 9.23 6.63
CA TRP A 666 -30.95 8.97 5.59
C TRP A 666 -29.93 10.09 5.42
N ALA A 667 -30.30 11.35 5.61
CA ALA A 667 -29.33 12.45 5.61
C ALA A 667 -28.35 12.31 6.80
N LEU A 668 -28.85 11.87 7.96
CA LEU A 668 -28.03 11.59 9.15
C LEU A 668 -27.02 10.46 8.91
N ILE A 669 -27.50 9.28 8.46
CA ILE A 669 -26.65 8.13 8.14
C ILE A 669 -25.59 8.50 7.08
N MET A 670 -25.97 9.30 6.09
CA MET A 670 -25.05 9.77 5.05
C MET A 670 -23.99 10.71 5.62
N ALA A 671 -24.36 11.68 6.47
CA ALA A 671 -23.41 12.60 7.07
C ALA A 671 -22.37 11.87 7.93
N GLN A 672 -22.83 10.96 8.81
CA GLN A 672 -21.96 10.15 9.66
C GLN A 672 -21.07 9.18 8.86
N THR A 673 -21.60 8.51 7.84
CA THR A 673 -20.80 7.56 7.05
C THR A 673 -19.86 8.25 6.07
N CYS A 674 -20.13 9.50 5.68
CA CYS A 674 -19.22 10.34 4.89
C CYS A 674 -18.01 10.83 5.68
N LEU A 675 -18.13 11.11 6.98
CA LEU A 675 -16.98 11.51 7.80
C LEU A 675 -15.91 10.40 7.82
N LEU A 676 -14.67 10.80 7.49
CA LEU A 676 -13.47 9.97 7.49
C LEU A 676 -12.33 10.70 8.19
N MET A 677 -11.29 9.97 8.59
CA MET A 677 -10.18 10.52 9.38
C MET A 677 -9.32 11.51 8.58
N TYR A 678 -9.14 11.28 7.27
CA TYR A 678 -8.26 12.07 6.40
C TYR A 678 -9.06 12.83 5.32
N MET A 679 -8.54 13.98 4.88
CA MET A 679 -9.21 14.82 3.88
C MET A 679 -9.17 14.25 2.46
N ALA A 680 -8.08 13.64 2.00
CA ALA A 680 -8.02 12.98 0.69
C ALA A 680 -9.08 11.87 0.58
N ASP A 681 -9.12 10.96 1.56
CA ASP A 681 -10.13 9.89 1.67
C ASP A 681 -11.56 10.48 1.68
N PHE A 682 -11.78 11.51 2.51
CA PHE A 682 -13.08 12.18 2.61
C PHE A 682 -13.54 12.74 1.27
N THR A 683 -12.68 13.48 0.56
CA THR A 683 -13.02 14.17 -0.69
C THR A 683 -13.33 13.16 -1.80
N PHE A 684 -12.48 12.13 -1.95
CA PHE A 684 -12.72 11.04 -2.88
C PHE A 684 -13.98 10.24 -2.54
N SER A 685 -14.22 9.98 -1.26
CA SER A 685 -15.44 9.32 -0.77
C SER A 685 -16.70 10.12 -1.06
N LEU A 686 -16.66 11.45 -0.90
CA LEU A 686 -17.78 12.36 -1.15
C LEU A 686 -18.20 12.31 -2.62
N VAL A 687 -17.24 12.52 -3.54
CA VAL A 687 -17.49 12.48 -4.99
C VAL A 687 -17.98 11.09 -5.44
N SER A 688 -17.30 10.04 -5.00
CA SER A 688 -17.60 8.67 -5.41
C SER A 688 -18.93 8.15 -4.86
N ARG A 689 -19.36 8.61 -3.68
CA ARG A 689 -20.71 8.34 -3.14
C ARG A 689 -21.79 9.11 -3.89
N CYS A 690 -21.60 10.39 -4.18
CA CYS A 690 -22.56 11.16 -4.98
C CYS A 690 -22.77 10.53 -6.37
N LEU A 691 -21.69 10.16 -7.06
CA LEU A 691 -21.76 9.49 -8.36
C LEU A 691 -22.42 8.10 -8.25
N GLY A 692 -22.02 7.29 -7.26
CA GLY A 692 -22.63 5.98 -7.01
C GLY A 692 -24.13 6.06 -6.71
N THR A 693 -24.57 7.09 -6.00
CA THR A 693 -26.00 7.36 -5.78
C THR A 693 -26.76 7.67 -7.05
N VAL A 694 -26.20 8.48 -7.95
CA VAL A 694 -26.85 8.78 -9.24
C VAL A 694 -26.95 7.51 -10.09
N ILE A 695 -25.87 6.73 -10.21
CA ILE A 695 -25.84 5.48 -10.97
C ILE A 695 -26.81 4.45 -10.38
N GLY A 696 -26.74 4.19 -9.07
CA GLY A 696 -27.62 3.26 -8.37
C GLY A 696 -29.08 3.72 -8.39
N GLY A 697 -29.29 5.04 -8.44
CA GLY A 697 -30.57 5.69 -8.65
C GLY A 697 -31.22 5.35 -9.98
N VAL A 698 -30.48 5.59 -11.07
CA VAL A 698 -30.91 5.29 -12.44
C VAL A 698 -31.14 3.78 -12.63
N LEU A 699 -30.23 2.93 -12.14
CA LEU A 699 -30.41 1.48 -12.19
C LEU A 699 -31.62 0.99 -11.38
N GLY A 700 -31.90 1.61 -10.23
CA GLY A 700 -33.06 1.28 -9.39
C GLY A 700 -34.39 1.67 -10.06
N MET A 701 -34.46 2.84 -10.69
CA MET A 701 -35.61 3.25 -11.51
C MET A 701 -35.80 2.32 -12.71
N LEU A 702 -34.71 1.98 -13.42
CA LEU A 702 -34.76 1.07 -14.57
C LEU A 702 -35.23 -0.34 -14.16
N ALA A 703 -34.75 -0.86 -13.03
CA ALA A 703 -35.24 -2.14 -12.47
C ALA A 703 -36.73 -2.08 -12.15
N TRP A 704 -37.20 -0.99 -11.54
CA TRP A 704 -38.60 -0.79 -11.20
C TRP A 704 -39.48 -0.76 -12.46
N TYR A 705 -39.22 0.14 -13.41
CA TYR A 705 -40.08 0.29 -14.59
C TYR A 705 -40.04 -0.93 -15.53
N ILE A 706 -38.94 -1.69 -15.59
CA ILE A 706 -38.91 -2.97 -16.32
C ILE A 706 -39.71 -4.06 -15.59
N GLY A 707 -39.62 -4.15 -14.26
CA GLY A 707 -40.26 -5.23 -13.49
C GLY A 707 -41.73 -4.97 -13.11
N SER A 708 -42.17 -3.71 -13.09
CA SER A 708 -43.54 -3.29 -12.71
C SER A 708 -44.33 -2.60 -13.83
N GLY A 709 -43.67 -2.10 -14.88
CA GLY A 709 -44.29 -1.26 -15.90
C GLY A 709 -44.87 0.02 -15.28
N SER A 710 -46.18 0.20 -15.39
CA SER A 710 -46.95 1.27 -14.75
C SER A 710 -47.86 0.81 -13.61
N GLY A 711 -47.76 -0.47 -13.19
CA GLY A 711 -48.61 -1.06 -12.16
C GLY A 711 -47.94 -1.16 -10.78
N ASP A 712 -48.68 -1.70 -9.81
CA ASP A 712 -48.26 -1.78 -8.39
C ASP A 712 -47.10 -2.76 -8.10
N GLY A 713 -46.56 -3.42 -9.13
CA GLY A 713 -45.40 -4.31 -9.05
C GLY A 713 -45.71 -5.79 -9.29
N ASN A 714 -45.08 -6.40 -10.32
CA ASN A 714 -45.16 -7.85 -10.54
C ASN A 714 -43.99 -8.55 -9.82
N PRO A 715 -44.22 -9.46 -8.84
CA PRO A 715 -43.15 -10.17 -8.13
C PRO A 715 -42.16 -10.89 -9.05
N TYR A 716 -42.65 -11.52 -10.12
CA TYR A 716 -41.82 -12.29 -11.06
C TYR A 716 -41.01 -11.38 -11.99
N GLY A 717 -41.63 -10.30 -12.49
CA GLY A 717 -40.96 -9.29 -13.30
C GLY A 717 -39.86 -8.56 -12.52
N MET A 718 -40.17 -8.13 -11.30
CA MET A 718 -39.20 -7.55 -10.36
C MET A 718 -38.09 -8.55 -10.00
N GLY A 719 -38.42 -9.81 -9.72
CA GLY A 719 -37.46 -10.87 -9.43
C GLY A 719 -36.46 -11.11 -10.58
N ALA A 720 -36.91 -11.06 -11.84
CA ALA A 720 -36.06 -11.21 -13.02
C ALA A 720 -35.23 -9.95 -13.33
N ALA A 721 -35.84 -8.76 -13.31
CA ALA A 721 -35.15 -7.50 -13.58
C ALA A 721 -34.03 -7.24 -12.55
N THR A 722 -34.31 -7.52 -11.27
CA THR A 722 -33.30 -7.39 -10.21
C THR A 722 -32.24 -8.49 -10.26
N ALA A 723 -32.55 -9.69 -10.74
CA ALA A 723 -31.56 -10.75 -10.95
C ALA A 723 -30.41 -10.28 -11.86
N VAL A 724 -30.76 -9.75 -13.04
CA VAL A 724 -29.79 -9.31 -14.06
C VAL A 724 -28.93 -8.15 -13.53
N LEU A 725 -29.55 -7.14 -12.93
CA LEU A 725 -28.84 -5.96 -12.42
C LEU A 725 -28.00 -6.29 -11.17
N ALA A 726 -28.42 -7.25 -10.34
CA ALA A 726 -27.61 -7.73 -9.22
C ALA A 726 -26.31 -8.39 -9.68
N VAL A 727 -26.24 -9.03 -10.86
CA VAL A 727 -24.97 -9.54 -11.41
C VAL A 727 -24.01 -8.37 -11.66
N VAL A 728 -24.48 -7.30 -12.31
CA VAL A 728 -23.66 -6.11 -12.65
C VAL A 728 -23.18 -5.41 -11.37
N LEU A 729 -24.08 -5.18 -10.42
CA LEU A 729 -23.75 -4.55 -9.13
C LEU A 729 -22.77 -5.41 -8.30
N MET A 730 -22.91 -6.74 -8.32
CA MET A 730 -21.98 -7.63 -7.64
C MET A 730 -20.62 -7.70 -8.35
N TRP A 731 -20.58 -7.74 -9.68
CA TRP A 731 -19.33 -7.65 -10.44
C TRP A 731 -18.57 -6.37 -10.09
N TRP A 732 -19.26 -5.24 -10.04
CA TRP A 732 -18.67 -3.98 -9.62
C TRP A 732 -18.17 -4.01 -8.17
N ARG A 733 -18.92 -4.62 -7.25
CA ARG A 733 -18.53 -4.76 -5.84
C ARG A 733 -17.29 -5.63 -5.63
N LEU A 734 -17.06 -6.60 -6.51
CA LEU A 734 -15.96 -7.58 -6.42
C LEU A 734 -14.67 -7.12 -7.14
N TYR A 735 -14.78 -6.51 -8.33
CA TYR A 735 -13.63 -6.29 -9.23
C TYR A 735 -13.28 -4.83 -9.50
N LEU A 736 -14.02 -3.84 -8.99
CA LEU A 736 -13.51 -2.46 -9.01
C LEU A 736 -12.32 -2.32 -8.04
N PRO A 737 -11.37 -1.40 -8.32
CA PRO A 737 -10.28 -1.07 -7.41
C PRO A 737 -10.77 -0.78 -5.98
N PRO A 738 -10.06 -1.23 -4.92
CA PRO A 738 -10.53 -1.11 -3.53
C PRO A 738 -10.95 0.30 -3.09
N ALA A 739 -10.36 1.35 -3.66
CA ALA A 739 -10.77 2.74 -3.44
C ALA A 739 -12.25 2.97 -3.81
N LEU A 740 -12.71 2.45 -4.95
CA LEU A 740 -14.08 2.59 -5.44
C LEU A 740 -15.09 1.64 -4.76
N ALA A 741 -14.66 0.81 -3.81
CA ALA A 741 -15.55 -0.10 -3.09
C ALA A 741 -16.70 0.66 -2.39
N GLN A 742 -16.43 1.82 -1.77
CA GLN A 742 -17.47 2.65 -1.14
C GLN A 742 -18.52 3.14 -2.15
N ALA A 743 -18.09 3.47 -3.38
CA ALA A 743 -18.99 3.85 -4.48
C ALA A 743 -19.89 2.68 -4.88
N SER A 744 -19.31 1.48 -5.05
CA SER A 744 -20.07 0.26 -5.40
C SER A 744 -21.12 -0.10 -4.35
N ILE A 745 -20.77 -0.01 -3.06
CA ILE A 745 -21.69 -0.23 -1.93
C ILE A 745 -22.80 0.83 -1.93
N MET A 746 -22.48 2.11 -2.16
CA MET A 746 -23.49 3.18 -2.23
C MET A 746 -24.42 3.04 -3.43
N THR A 747 -23.89 2.58 -4.57
CA THR A 747 -24.66 2.26 -5.79
C THR A 747 -25.67 1.17 -5.49
N ALA A 748 -25.22 0.04 -4.94
CA ALA A 748 -26.07 -1.09 -4.59
C ALA A 748 -27.07 -0.77 -3.47
N ALA A 749 -26.67 0.01 -2.46
CA ALA A 749 -27.58 0.46 -1.39
C ALA A 749 -28.67 1.39 -1.92
N THR A 750 -28.35 2.33 -2.81
CA THR A 750 -29.33 3.25 -3.41
C THR A 750 -30.31 2.50 -4.33
N PHE A 751 -29.80 1.56 -5.13
CA PHE A 751 -30.60 0.63 -5.93
C PHE A 751 -31.61 -0.14 -5.06
N MET A 752 -31.15 -0.78 -3.99
CA MET A 752 -32.00 -1.54 -3.07
C MET A 752 -33.03 -0.68 -2.34
N LEU A 753 -32.71 0.58 -2.03
CA LEU A 753 -33.64 1.49 -1.37
C LEU A 753 -34.77 1.94 -2.29
N ILE A 754 -34.49 2.24 -3.56
CA ILE A 754 -35.55 2.64 -4.52
C ILE A 754 -36.52 1.48 -4.75
N ILE A 755 -36.00 0.26 -4.95
CA ILE A 755 -36.83 -0.94 -5.11
C ILE A 755 -37.62 -1.22 -3.83
N GLY A 756 -36.96 -1.18 -2.66
CA GLY A 756 -37.59 -1.43 -1.38
C GLY A 756 -38.71 -0.44 -1.04
N TYR A 757 -38.51 0.86 -1.28
CA TYR A 757 -39.54 1.87 -1.04
C TYR A 757 -40.67 1.84 -2.07
N SER A 758 -40.36 1.66 -3.35
CA SER A 758 -41.38 1.57 -4.41
C SER A 758 -42.30 0.36 -4.19
N TRP A 759 -41.74 -0.78 -3.73
CA TRP A 759 -42.53 -1.95 -3.35
C TRP A 759 -43.35 -1.72 -2.07
N ALA A 760 -42.75 -1.09 -1.06
CA ALA A 760 -43.39 -0.85 0.23
C ALA A 760 -44.61 0.11 0.14
N GLU A 761 -44.60 1.08 -0.77
CA GLU A 761 -45.71 2.04 -0.97
C GLU A 761 -47.07 1.35 -1.15
N HIS A 762 -47.11 0.23 -1.89
CA HIS A 762 -48.35 -0.50 -2.17
C HIS A 762 -48.57 -1.70 -1.22
N HIS A 763 -47.51 -2.21 -0.59
CA HIS A 763 -47.57 -3.47 0.18
C HIS A 763 -47.48 -3.30 1.70
N ILE A 764 -47.10 -2.12 2.22
CA ILE A 764 -47.00 -1.90 3.67
C ILE A 764 -47.40 -0.48 4.06
N VAL A 765 -48.33 -0.37 5.01
CA VAL A 765 -48.76 0.93 5.57
C VAL A 765 -47.64 1.52 6.43
N GLN A 766 -47.02 2.62 5.98
CA GLN A 766 -46.03 3.39 6.75
C GLN A 766 -46.17 4.90 6.51
N TYR A 767 -46.06 5.71 7.57
CA TYR A 767 -46.06 7.18 7.42
C TYR A 767 -44.82 7.68 6.68
N GLY A 768 -45.01 8.63 5.76
CA GLY A 768 -43.93 9.35 5.09
C GLY A 768 -43.09 8.48 4.16
N LEU A 769 -43.70 7.59 3.36
CA LEU A 769 -42.97 6.86 2.35
C LEU A 769 -42.50 7.80 1.20
N PRO A 770 -41.35 7.51 0.56
CA PRO A 770 -40.80 8.40 -0.47
C PRO A 770 -41.60 8.46 -1.78
N GLY A 771 -42.61 7.62 -1.99
CA GLY A 771 -43.23 7.43 -3.30
C GLY A 771 -42.47 6.44 -4.18
N VAL A 772 -42.92 6.31 -5.42
CA VAL A 772 -42.52 5.26 -6.37
C VAL A 772 -41.47 5.76 -7.37
N GLY A 773 -40.50 4.91 -7.70
CA GLY A 773 -39.55 5.10 -8.81
C GLY A 773 -38.82 6.45 -8.77
N TYR A 774 -39.13 7.34 -9.72
CA TYR A 774 -38.57 8.69 -9.79
C TYR A 774 -38.75 9.52 -8.51
N GLN A 775 -39.89 9.41 -7.82
CA GLN A 775 -40.12 10.16 -6.59
C GLN A 775 -39.21 9.70 -5.44
N ALA A 776 -38.97 8.40 -5.33
CA ALA A 776 -37.99 7.86 -4.38
C ALA A 776 -36.57 8.31 -4.74
N PHE A 777 -36.21 8.30 -6.03
CA PHE A 777 -34.88 8.68 -6.51
C PHE A 777 -34.51 10.13 -6.18
N TRP A 778 -35.32 11.12 -6.56
CA TRP A 778 -34.92 12.52 -6.37
C TRP A 778 -34.89 12.90 -4.89
N LYS A 779 -35.86 12.43 -4.08
CA LYS A 779 -35.86 12.64 -2.62
C LYS A 779 -34.61 12.04 -1.98
N ARG A 780 -34.23 10.82 -2.40
CA ARG A 780 -33.00 10.15 -1.96
C ARG A 780 -31.74 10.93 -2.33
N LEU A 781 -31.67 11.49 -3.54
CA LEU A 781 -30.55 12.31 -3.99
C LEU A 781 -30.40 13.58 -3.13
N VAL A 782 -31.50 14.29 -2.86
CA VAL A 782 -31.48 15.50 -2.01
C VAL A 782 -31.03 15.19 -0.58
N LEU A 783 -31.52 14.12 0.05
CA LEU A 783 -31.07 13.70 1.39
C LEU A 783 -29.56 13.43 1.44
N ILE A 784 -29.01 12.87 0.36
CA ILE A 784 -27.58 12.59 0.22
C ILE A 784 -26.77 13.87 0.07
N LEU A 785 -27.22 14.82 -0.75
CA LEU A 785 -26.57 16.13 -0.88
C LEU A 785 -26.58 16.92 0.43
N VAL A 786 -27.67 16.88 1.20
CA VAL A 786 -27.76 17.51 2.53
C VAL A 786 -26.80 16.84 3.52
N GLY A 787 -26.75 15.51 3.58
CA GLY A 787 -25.81 14.78 4.44
C GLY A 787 -24.34 15.03 4.05
N ALA A 788 -24.05 15.08 2.75
CA ALA A 788 -22.74 15.40 2.20
C ALA A 788 -22.28 16.83 2.57
N ALA A 789 -23.17 17.82 2.45
CA ALA A 789 -22.90 19.21 2.84
C ALA A 789 -22.64 19.34 4.35
N ALA A 790 -23.46 18.70 5.19
CA ALA A 790 -23.28 18.70 6.64
C ALA A 790 -21.93 18.07 7.05
N ALA A 791 -21.56 16.93 6.44
CA ALA A 791 -20.26 16.30 6.66
C ALA A 791 -19.10 17.21 6.22
N PHE A 792 -19.19 17.86 5.06
CA PHE A 792 -18.18 18.78 4.54
C PHE A 792 -17.90 19.94 5.50
N ILE A 793 -18.95 20.59 6.02
CA ILE A 793 -18.82 21.70 6.98
C ILE A 793 -18.12 21.24 8.26
N VAL A 794 -18.57 20.12 8.86
CA VAL A 794 -18.00 19.60 10.12
C VAL A 794 -16.58 19.06 9.95
N GLN A 795 -16.23 18.57 8.76
CA GLN A 795 -14.90 18.03 8.48
C GLN A 795 -13.84 19.14 8.32
N ILE A 796 -14.22 20.31 7.77
CA ILE A 796 -13.32 21.48 7.64
C ILE A 796 -13.03 22.11 9.00
N PHE A 797 -14.05 22.38 9.81
CA PHE A 797 -13.87 22.99 11.13
C PHE A 797 -13.30 21.98 12.15
N PRO A 798 -12.51 22.42 13.16
CA PRO A 798 -11.82 23.71 13.26
C PRO A 798 -10.47 23.73 12.50
N LYS A 799 -9.91 22.57 12.11
CA LYS A 799 -8.72 22.45 11.24
C LYS A 799 -8.84 21.21 10.35
N PRO A 800 -8.59 21.28 9.03
CA PRO A 800 -8.67 20.13 8.15
C PRO A 800 -7.56 19.10 8.44
N PRO A 801 -7.87 17.80 8.57
CA PRO A 801 -6.86 16.75 8.68
C PRO A 801 -6.23 16.44 7.31
N SER A 802 -5.19 17.18 6.94
CA SER A 802 -4.43 16.97 5.70
C SER A 802 -3.75 15.58 5.69
N ALA A 803 -3.98 14.81 4.62
CA ALA A 803 -3.28 13.55 4.40
C ALA A 803 -1.83 13.80 3.93
N THR A 804 -1.58 14.89 3.21
CA THR A 804 -0.21 15.32 2.84
C THR A 804 0.65 15.46 4.09
N ARG A 805 0.16 16.18 5.11
CA ARG A 805 0.86 16.34 6.40
C ARG A 805 1.06 15.02 7.15
N TYR A 806 0.11 14.09 7.06
CA TYR A 806 0.27 12.73 7.61
C TYR A 806 1.39 11.97 6.91
N VAL A 807 1.42 11.97 5.57
CA VAL A 807 2.47 11.31 4.76
C VAL A 807 3.84 11.92 5.07
N CYS A 808 3.97 13.26 5.06
CA CYS A 808 5.21 13.95 5.38
C CYS A 808 5.73 13.62 6.79
N LYS A 809 4.83 13.61 7.80
CA LYS A 809 5.17 13.23 9.18
C LYS A 809 5.53 11.74 9.30
N SER A 810 4.84 10.87 8.56
CA SER A 810 5.15 9.45 8.50
C SER A 810 6.53 9.23 7.87
N LEU A 811 6.81 9.79 6.70
CA LEU A 811 8.14 9.71 6.05
C LEU A 811 9.25 10.29 6.95
N SER A 812 9.01 11.40 7.66
CA SER A 812 9.92 11.92 8.69
C SER A 812 10.21 10.87 9.78
N ASN A 813 9.20 10.18 10.31
CA ASN A 813 9.38 9.09 11.28
C ASN A 813 10.17 7.90 10.68
N HIS A 814 9.97 7.59 9.40
CA HIS A 814 10.73 6.55 8.71
C HIS A 814 12.21 6.94 8.54
N VAL A 815 12.51 8.18 8.15
CA VAL A 815 13.89 8.71 8.08
C VAL A 815 14.57 8.68 9.45
N ARG A 816 13.85 9.00 10.54
CA ARG A 816 14.36 8.84 11.90
C ARG A 816 14.72 7.38 12.22
N THR A 817 13.89 6.42 11.82
CA THR A 817 14.16 5.00 12.02
C THR A 817 15.32 4.50 11.14
N LEU A 818 15.49 5.02 9.92
CA LEU A 818 16.68 4.79 9.09
C LEU A 818 17.95 5.33 9.75
N ASN A 819 17.90 6.50 10.39
CA ASN A 819 19.01 7.03 11.18
C ASN A 819 19.35 6.13 12.38
N ASP A 820 18.35 5.55 13.05
CA ASP A 820 18.59 4.58 14.13
C ASP A 820 19.16 3.24 13.57
N HIS A 821 18.73 2.79 12.38
CA HIS A 821 19.33 1.64 11.70
C HIS A 821 20.80 1.88 11.34
N TYR A 822 21.14 3.07 10.85
CA TYR A 822 22.51 3.47 10.56
C TYR A 822 23.37 3.49 11.83
N ALA A 823 22.87 4.03 12.93
CA ALA A 823 23.56 3.99 14.23
C ALA A 823 23.73 2.55 14.78
N LEU A 824 22.73 1.67 14.59
CA LEU A 824 22.86 0.25 14.94
C LEU A 824 23.93 -0.45 14.09
N LEU A 825 23.94 -0.18 12.78
CA LEU A 825 24.93 -0.72 11.84
C LEU A 825 26.35 -0.35 12.26
N ILE A 826 26.62 0.94 12.56
CA ILE A 826 27.93 1.38 13.05
C ILE A 826 28.28 0.64 14.35
N SER A 827 27.36 0.54 15.31
CA SER A 827 27.62 -0.14 16.59
C SER A 827 27.93 -1.64 16.47
N GLN A 828 27.43 -2.31 15.43
CA GLN A 828 27.79 -3.70 15.11
C GLN A 828 29.14 -3.76 14.37
N TRP A 829 29.43 -2.77 13.51
CA TRP A 829 30.68 -2.70 12.74
C TRP A 829 31.90 -2.38 13.61
N GLU A 830 31.73 -1.55 14.65
CA GLU A 830 32.75 -1.23 15.68
C GLU A 830 32.95 -2.34 16.72
N SER A 831 32.08 -3.36 16.77
CA SER A 831 32.07 -4.31 17.87
C SER A 831 33.26 -5.28 17.84
N HIS A 832 34.35 -4.90 18.51
CA HIS A 832 35.55 -5.73 18.63
C HIS A 832 35.30 -6.95 19.54
N PRO A 833 35.69 -8.17 19.11
CA PRO A 833 35.46 -9.39 19.90
C PRO A 833 36.19 -9.43 21.25
N ASN A 834 37.26 -8.65 21.42
CA ASN A 834 38.21 -8.79 22.53
C ASN A 834 37.81 -8.12 23.86
N LYS A 835 36.60 -7.56 24.02
CA LYS A 835 36.18 -6.91 25.29
C LYS A 835 34.88 -7.40 25.94
N HIS A 836 34.03 -8.16 25.25
CA HIS A 836 32.81 -8.74 25.83
C HIS A 836 32.62 -10.21 25.45
N GLN A 837 33.58 -11.04 25.87
CA GLN A 837 33.52 -12.50 25.77
C GLN A 837 32.50 -13.07 26.78
N GLN A 838 31.20 -12.94 26.48
CA GLN A 838 30.16 -13.67 27.23
C GLN A 838 28.83 -13.94 26.48
N GLN A 839 28.57 -13.36 25.30
CA GLN A 839 27.39 -13.71 24.49
C GLN A 839 27.69 -13.75 22.97
N PRO A 840 28.14 -14.90 22.42
CA PRO A 840 28.29 -15.07 20.96
C PRO A 840 26.97 -14.87 20.18
N ASN A 841 25.81 -15.02 20.84
CA ASN A 841 24.50 -14.84 20.22
C ASN A 841 24.03 -13.37 20.14
N ALA A 842 24.73 -12.42 20.77
CA ALA A 842 24.25 -11.03 20.86
C ALA A 842 24.24 -10.29 19.51
N GLY A 843 25.29 -10.46 18.69
CA GLY A 843 25.36 -9.86 17.35
C GLY A 843 24.31 -10.44 16.39
N VAL A 844 24.11 -11.76 16.42
CA VAL A 844 23.06 -12.45 15.63
C VAL A 844 21.65 -12.04 16.10
N ALA A 845 21.45 -11.87 17.40
CA ALA A 845 20.19 -11.36 17.95
C ALA A 845 19.93 -9.90 17.55
N ALA A 846 20.95 -9.05 17.51
CA ALA A 846 20.84 -7.67 17.01
C ALA A 846 20.55 -7.61 15.51
N ALA A 847 21.25 -8.43 14.70
CA ALA A 847 21.03 -8.55 13.27
C ALA A 847 19.62 -9.02 12.94
N THR A 848 19.13 -10.11 13.57
CA THR A 848 17.77 -10.62 13.38
C THR A 848 16.69 -9.68 13.95
N ALA A 849 17.00 -8.89 14.99
CA ALA A 849 16.10 -7.86 15.49
C ALA A 849 15.93 -6.71 14.47
N ALA A 850 17.02 -6.19 13.92
CA ALA A 850 16.93 -5.10 12.95
C ALA A 850 16.62 -5.57 11.51
N GLU A 851 16.77 -6.85 11.17
CA GLU A 851 16.10 -7.46 10.01
C GLU A 851 14.58 -7.36 10.16
N LYS A 852 14.03 -7.72 11.33
CA LYS A 852 12.59 -7.55 11.62
C LYS A 852 12.13 -6.08 11.56
N ILE A 853 12.95 -5.14 12.04
CA ILE A 853 12.60 -3.71 11.95
C ILE A 853 12.69 -3.22 10.50
N SER A 854 13.68 -3.67 9.72
CA SER A 854 13.77 -3.36 8.28
C SER A 854 12.61 -3.95 7.48
N LEU A 855 12.15 -5.15 7.81
CA LEU A 855 10.94 -5.74 7.24
C LEU A 855 9.69 -4.92 7.60
N LYS A 856 9.49 -4.57 8.88
CA LYS A 856 8.37 -3.72 9.29
C LYS A 856 8.41 -2.34 8.62
N LEU A 857 9.58 -1.71 8.53
CA LEU A 857 9.74 -0.42 7.84
C LEU A 857 9.42 -0.53 6.34
N THR A 858 9.67 -1.69 5.74
CA THR A 858 9.29 -1.99 4.35
C THR A 858 7.76 -2.08 4.23
N GLU A 859 7.10 -2.83 5.12
CA GLU A 859 5.63 -2.93 5.18
C GLU A 859 4.96 -1.55 5.37
N ASP A 860 5.45 -0.75 6.32
CA ASP A 860 4.94 0.60 6.62
C ASP A 860 5.13 1.57 5.43
N LEU A 861 6.33 1.64 4.82
CA LEU A 861 6.58 2.46 3.61
C LEU A 861 5.71 2.03 2.43
N MET A 862 5.52 0.72 2.24
CA MET A 862 4.65 0.20 1.20
C MET A 862 3.18 0.51 1.49
N GLY A 863 2.76 0.59 2.75
CA GLY A 863 1.44 1.04 3.18
C GLY A 863 1.11 2.48 2.76
N LEU A 864 2.10 3.38 2.75
CA LEU A 864 1.92 4.77 2.33
C LEU A 864 1.59 4.94 0.83
N THR A 865 1.85 3.92 0.00
CA THR A 865 1.61 3.97 -1.47
C THR A 865 0.19 4.41 -1.82
N ASP A 866 -0.81 3.81 -1.18
CA ASP A 866 -2.21 4.05 -1.51
C ASP A 866 -2.64 5.45 -1.03
N ALA A 867 -2.20 5.86 0.17
CA ALA A 867 -2.42 7.20 0.70
C ALA A 867 -1.79 8.28 -0.20
N ILE A 868 -0.55 8.08 -0.65
CA ILE A 868 0.13 8.99 -1.58
C ILE A 868 -0.62 9.04 -2.92
N SER A 869 -1.16 7.93 -3.42
CA SER A 869 -1.91 7.89 -4.70
C SER A 869 -3.14 8.80 -4.71
N LEU A 870 -3.78 9.01 -3.55
CA LEU A 870 -5.00 9.82 -3.39
C LEU A 870 -4.72 11.33 -3.26
N LEU A 871 -3.46 11.73 -3.05
CA LEU A 871 -3.10 13.15 -2.84
C LEU A 871 -3.38 14.07 -4.04
N LYS A 872 -3.56 13.55 -5.27
CA LYS A 872 -3.92 14.38 -6.46
C LYS A 872 -5.18 15.24 -6.29
N ILE A 873 -6.04 14.88 -5.34
CA ILE A 873 -7.37 15.47 -5.12
C ILE A 873 -7.37 16.35 -3.85
N GLU A 874 -6.29 16.36 -3.06
CA GLU A 874 -6.20 17.17 -1.84
C GLU A 874 -5.68 18.58 -2.13
N ILE A 875 -6.34 19.60 -1.57
CA ILE A 875 -5.80 20.96 -1.49
C ILE A 875 -4.77 20.99 -0.35
N SER A 876 -3.52 20.71 -0.68
CA SER A 876 -2.40 20.71 0.27
C SER A 876 -2.06 22.13 0.74
N THR A 877 -1.77 22.29 2.04
CA THR A 877 -1.19 23.52 2.62
C THR A 877 0.32 23.41 2.85
N THR A 878 0.95 22.37 2.28
CA THR A 878 2.39 22.10 2.39
C THR A 878 3.02 22.09 0.99
N PRO A 879 4.31 22.47 0.83
CA PRO A 879 4.96 22.56 -0.48
C PRO A 879 5.20 21.20 -1.18
N PHE A 880 4.81 20.08 -0.57
CA PHE A 880 5.09 18.75 -1.08
C PHE A 880 3.99 18.23 -2.02
N ASP A 881 4.33 18.05 -3.30
CA ASP A 881 3.48 17.36 -4.27
C ASP A 881 3.54 15.84 -4.14
N GLN A 882 2.51 15.17 -4.68
CA GLN A 882 2.46 13.71 -4.79
C GLN A 882 3.73 13.11 -5.43
N ALA A 883 4.21 13.67 -6.55
CA ALA A 883 5.32 13.08 -7.31
C ALA A 883 6.65 13.13 -6.53
N ILE A 884 6.81 14.13 -5.66
CA ILE A 884 7.95 14.25 -4.74
C ILE A 884 7.78 13.24 -3.59
N LEU A 885 6.60 13.14 -2.98
CA LEU A 885 6.35 12.19 -1.90
C LEU A 885 6.46 10.71 -2.34
N GLN A 886 6.13 10.40 -3.60
CA GLN A 886 6.41 9.09 -4.21
C GLN A 886 7.92 8.84 -4.30
N ARG A 887 8.68 9.78 -4.87
CA ARG A 887 10.15 9.71 -4.91
C ARG A 887 10.75 9.55 -3.52
N THR A 888 10.38 10.40 -2.55
CA THR A 888 10.85 10.30 -1.16
C THR A 888 10.59 8.92 -0.55
N ARG A 889 9.38 8.35 -0.72
CA ARG A 889 9.07 6.98 -0.27
C ARG A 889 10.03 5.97 -0.91
N ASP A 890 10.27 6.07 -2.20
CA ASP A 890 11.13 5.13 -2.94
C ASP A 890 12.61 5.27 -2.55
N ARG A 891 13.11 6.50 -2.31
CA ARG A 891 14.43 6.74 -1.72
C ARG A 891 14.54 6.12 -0.32
N CYS A 892 13.56 6.34 0.56
CA CYS A 892 13.54 5.71 1.89
C CYS A 892 13.50 4.17 1.83
N TYR A 893 12.78 3.60 0.86
CA TYR A 893 12.72 2.15 0.63
C TYR A 893 14.10 1.60 0.22
N THR A 894 14.76 2.23 -0.76
CA THR A 894 16.11 1.84 -1.21
C THR A 894 17.14 1.97 -0.09
N MET A 895 17.11 3.08 0.69
CA MET A 895 17.95 3.25 1.87
C MET A 895 17.75 2.14 2.91
N ASN A 896 16.49 1.76 3.19
CA ASN A 896 16.18 0.67 4.12
C ASN A 896 16.78 -0.67 3.66
N GLN A 897 16.66 -0.98 2.37
CA GLN A 897 17.20 -2.21 1.80
C GLN A 897 18.73 -2.24 1.84
N CYS A 898 19.39 -1.12 1.56
CA CYS A 898 20.85 -1.01 1.66
C CYS A 898 21.34 -1.20 3.10
N LEU A 899 20.75 -0.48 4.06
CA LEU A 899 21.09 -0.62 5.49
C LEU A 899 20.79 -2.04 6.02
N GLY A 900 19.65 -2.62 5.63
CA GLY A 900 19.30 -3.99 6.01
C GLY A 900 20.27 -5.04 5.46
N LYS A 901 20.69 -4.92 4.18
CA LYS A 901 21.69 -5.82 3.59
C LYS A 901 23.06 -5.65 4.23
N LEU A 902 23.51 -4.41 4.49
CA LEU A 902 24.75 -4.13 5.21
C LEU A 902 24.75 -4.74 6.62
N LEU A 903 23.64 -4.66 7.35
CA LEU A 903 23.52 -5.25 8.69
C LEU A 903 23.56 -6.79 8.66
N VAL A 904 22.93 -7.42 7.67
CA VAL A 904 23.07 -8.88 7.49
C VAL A 904 24.52 -9.25 7.16
N LEU A 905 25.19 -8.46 6.32
CA LEU A 905 26.61 -8.66 5.99
C LEU A 905 27.52 -8.42 7.20
N SER A 906 27.21 -7.47 8.10
CA SER A 906 28.04 -7.19 9.29
C SER A 906 28.16 -8.39 10.26
N ALA A 907 27.21 -9.33 10.20
CA ALA A 907 27.22 -10.56 11.01
C ALA A 907 27.97 -11.73 10.35
N HIS A 908 28.10 -11.75 9.03
CA HIS A 908 28.69 -12.87 8.27
C HIS A 908 30.07 -12.55 7.69
N LEU A 909 30.39 -11.27 7.47
CA LEU A 909 31.64 -10.87 6.82
C LEU A 909 32.85 -11.05 7.77
N PRO A 910 33.95 -11.67 7.32
CA PRO A 910 35.18 -11.82 8.09
C PRO A 910 35.69 -10.51 8.70
N GLN A 911 36.33 -10.60 9.88
CA GLN A 911 36.81 -9.41 10.60
C GLN A 911 37.80 -8.57 9.77
N HIS A 912 38.68 -9.21 8.98
CA HIS A 912 39.64 -8.50 8.15
C HIS A 912 38.95 -7.66 7.05
N LEU A 913 37.93 -8.21 6.37
CA LEU A 913 37.12 -7.48 5.39
C LEU A 913 36.22 -6.42 6.04
N ARG A 914 35.71 -6.62 7.26
CA ARG A 914 34.96 -5.60 8.01
C ARG A 914 35.83 -4.39 8.35
N LEU A 915 37.04 -4.62 8.85
CA LEU A 915 38.02 -3.55 9.12
C LEU A 915 38.41 -2.84 7.83
N ARG A 916 38.69 -3.60 6.76
CA ARG A 916 38.97 -3.06 5.43
C ARG A 916 37.82 -2.20 4.89
N LEU A 917 36.55 -2.59 5.07
CA LEU A 917 35.43 -1.75 4.64
C LEU A 917 35.35 -0.45 5.44
N GLY A 918 35.49 -0.54 6.76
CA GLY A 918 35.44 0.60 7.67
C GLY A 918 36.49 1.66 7.35
N GLN A 919 37.72 1.23 7.07
CA GLN A 919 38.84 2.09 6.66
C GLN A 919 38.68 2.61 5.23
N ASN A 920 38.32 1.75 4.28
CA ASN A 920 38.27 2.10 2.85
C ASN A 920 37.14 3.08 2.51
N THR A 921 35.99 2.97 3.16
CA THR A 921 34.79 3.77 2.84
C THR A 921 34.53 4.90 3.84
N GLY A 922 35.34 5.01 4.90
CA GLY A 922 35.08 5.94 6.00
C GLY A 922 33.81 5.61 6.80
N LEU A 923 33.19 4.43 6.62
CA LEU A 923 31.93 4.02 7.25
C LEU A 923 31.92 4.18 8.79
N VAL A 924 33.09 4.03 9.41
CA VAL A 924 33.33 4.08 10.87
C VAL A 924 34.05 5.37 11.29
N GLU A 925 34.39 6.27 10.35
CA GLU A 925 35.05 7.54 10.67
C GLU A 925 34.06 8.51 11.34
N ASP A 926 34.39 9.03 12.53
CA ASP A 926 33.56 9.97 13.30
C ASP A 926 32.99 11.11 12.45
N LYS A 927 33.79 11.65 11.52
CA LYS A 927 33.40 12.73 10.61
C LYS A 927 32.29 12.29 9.65
N SER A 928 32.45 11.12 9.03
CA SER A 928 31.50 10.54 8.08
C SER A 928 30.20 10.12 8.78
N VAL A 929 30.31 9.48 9.95
CA VAL A 929 29.19 9.13 10.83
C VAL A 929 28.39 10.38 11.24
N SER A 930 29.09 11.45 11.64
CA SER A 930 28.48 12.73 12.00
C SER A 930 27.78 13.38 10.82
N ASN A 931 28.41 13.43 9.63
CA ASN A 931 27.84 14.00 8.42
C ASN A 931 26.54 13.28 8.00
N VAL A 932 26.56 11.95 7.88
CA VAL A 932 25.37 11.16 7.51
C VAL A 932 24.25 11.35 8.53
N THR A 933 24.57 11.29 9.83
CA THR A 933 23.59 11.50 10.91
C THR A 933 23.01 12.91 10.85
N CYS A 934 23.82 13.93 10.58
CA CYS A 934 23.39 15.32 10.46
C CYS A 934 22.41 15.50 9.28
N VAL A 935 22.78 15.00 8.10
CA VAL A 935 21.92 15.07 6.90
C VAL A 935 20.59 14.37 7.13
N LEU A 936 20.58 13.15 7.69
CA LEU A 936 19.35 12.43 8.02
C LEU A 936 18.45 13.20 9.01
N ARG A 937 19.04 13.88 10.01
CA ARG A 937 18.29 14.71 10.98
C ARG A 937 17.73 15.99 10.38
N ILE A 938 18.46 16.62 9.46
CA ILE A 938 17.99 17.82 8.76
C ILE A 938 16.86 17.44 7.78
N VAL A 939 16.99 16.34 7.04
CA VAL A 939 15.93 15.76 6.20
C VAL A 939 14.69 15.37 7.02
N GLU A 940 14.88 14.70 8.17
CA GLU A 940 13.80 14.39 9.13
C GLU A 940 13.02 15.65 9.52
N SER A 941 13.73 16.75 9.82
CA SER A 941 13.14 18.02 10.24
C SER A 941 12.43 18.75 9.11
N SER A 942 13.03 18.83 7.92
CA SER A 942 12.44 19.46 6.73
C SER A 942 11.14 18.76 6.32
N LEU A 943 11.15 17.41 6.23
CA LEU A 943 9.92 16.64 5.97
C LEU A 943 8.83 16.86 7.03
N ARG A 944 9.19 17.08 8.30
CA ARG A 944 8.23 17.30 9.40
C ARG A 944 7.60 18.68 9.39
N THR A 945 8.35 19.69 8.96
CA THR A 945 8.01 21.11 9.11
C THR A 945 7.62 21.79 7.80
N GLY A 946 8.05 21.24 6.66
CA GLY A 946 8.02 21.93 5.37
C GLY A 946 9.07 23.03 5.24
N ALA A 947 10.05 23.08 6.15
CA ALA A 947 11.07 24.13 6.13
C ALA A 947 12.12 23.91 5.02
N PRO A 948 12.56 24.97 4.33
CA PRO A 948 13.68 24.93 3.39
C PRO A 948 14.96 24.38 4.01
N LEU A 949 15.80 23.75 3.18
CA LEU A 949 17.06 23.15 3.59
C LEU A 949 18.20 24.18 3.59
N PRO A 950 19.28 24.03 4.38
CA PRO A 950 20.47 24.85 4.22
C PRO A 950 21.12 24.64 2.84
N GLU A 951 21.62 25.70 2.21
CA GLU A 951 22.41 25.62 0.98
C GLU A 951 23.64 24.72 1.20
N ARG A 952 24.45 25.05 2.21
CA ARG A 952 25.67 24.30 2.56
C ARG A 952 25.37 23.17 3.55
N LEU A 953 25.13 21.98 3.00
CA LEU A 953 25.14 20.70 3.71
C LEU A 953 26.43 19.93 3.40
N PRO A 954 26.85 18.95 4.23
CA PRO A 954 27.98 18.07 3.92
C PRO A 954 27.58 17.01 2.88
N VAL A 955 27.13 17.47 1.71
CA VAL A 955 26.59 16.73 0.57
C VAL A 955 27.28 17.27 -0.69
N PRO A 956 27.74 16.41 -1.62
CA PRO A 956 27.51 14.98 -1.69
C PRO A 956 28.36 14.13 -0.72
N LEU A 957 27.68 13.23 -0.01
CA LEU A 957 28.28 12.25 0.89
C LEU A 957 29.11 11.22 0.11
N VAL A 958 28.71 10.88 -1.12
CA VAL A 958 29.48 10.01 -2.02
C VAL A 958 30.87 10.58 -2.31
N GLU A 959 30.98 11.89 -2.54
CA GLU A 959 32.26 12.56 -2.76
C GLU A 959 33.12 12.56 -1.48
N THR A 960 32.50 12.77 -0.31
CA THR A 960 33.20 12.67 0.98
C THR A 960 33.76 11.26 1.20
N CYS A 961 32.98 10.22 0.90
CA CYS A 961 33.41 8.82 0.91
C CYS A 961 34.56 8.57 -0.09
N PHE A 962 34.50 9.14 -1.30
CA PHE A 962 35.57 9.02 -2.30
C PHE A 962 36.87 9.70 -1.85
N LEU A 963 36.77 10.89 -1.24
CA LEU A 963 37.93 11.60 -0.71
C LEU A 963 38.55 10.89 0.51
N ALA A 964 37.76 10.18 1.31
CA ALA A 964 38.28 9.27 2.34
C ALA A 964 38.97 8.05 1.70
N TRP A 965 38.31 7.41 0.72
CA TRP A 965 38.83 6.26 -0.01
C TRP A 965 40.21 6.55 -0.63
N ASN A 966 40.33 7.66 -1.38
CA ASN A 966 41.59 8.07 -2.00
C ASN A 966 42.71 8.36 -0.99
N ARG A 967 42.39 8.99 0.15
CA ARG A 967 43.40 9.30 1.19
C ARG A 967 43.97 8.06 1.89
N HIS A 968 43.26 6.93 1.85
CA HIS A 968 43.73 5.67 2.44
C HIS A 968 44.27 4.65 1.41
N HIS A 969 44.27 4.95 0.10
CA HIS A 969 44.69 4.02 -0.96
C HIS A 969 45.95 4.45 -1.71
N GLU A 970 47.10 4.31 -1.06
CA GLU A 970 48.40 4.22 -1.75
C GLU A 970 48.73 2.79 -2.21
N LYS A 971 48.19 1.75 -1.54
CA LYS A 971 48.37 0.34 -1.90
C LYS A 971 47.03 -0.41 -1.85
N ALA A 972 46.42 -0.64 -3.01
CA ALA A 972 45.20 -1.43 -3.13
C ALA A 972 45.55 -2.91 -3.34
N GLU A 973 45.67 -3.68 -2.25
CA GLU A 973 45.89 -5.14 -2.32
C GLU A 973 44.65 -5.86 -2.87
N LEU A 974 44.49 -5.86 -4.20
CA LEU A 974 43.60 -6.75 -4.92
C LEU A 974 44.46 -7.83 -5.57
N SER A 975 44.21 -9.09 -5.24
CA SER A 975 44.84 -10.25 -5.88
C SER A 975 43.80 -11.10 -6.61
N VAL A 976 44.25 -11.88 -7.59
CA VAL A 976 43.40 -12.87 -8.29
C VAL A 976 42.79 -13.89 -7.31
N GLU A 977 43.51 -14.23 -6.23
CA GLU A 977 42.98 -15.09 -5.16
C GLU A 977 41.81 -14.45 -4.40
N LEU A 978 41.90 -13.15 -4.10
CA LEU A 978 40.82 -12.39 -3.47
C LEU A 978 39.58 -12.36 -4.38
N VAL A 979 39.76 -12.10 -5.67
CA VAL A 979 38.71 -12.09 -6.71
C VAL A 979 37.94 -13.41 -6.73
N ARG A 980 38.62 -14.55 -6.59
CA ARG A 980 37.99 -15.88 -6.57
C ARG A 980 37.22 -16.19 -5.27
N SER A 981 37.46 -15.46 -4.18
CA SER A 981 36.87 -15.75 -2.87
C SER A 981 35.42 -15.26 -2.75
N GLN A 982 34.54 -16.11 -2.20
CA GLN A 982 33.14 -15.75 -1.90
C GLN A 982 33.05 -14.57 -0.91
N GLU A 983 33.96 -14.52 0.06
CA GLU A 983 34.01 -13.47 1.09
C GLU A 983 34.26 -12.09 0.46
N TYR A 984 35.09 -12.01 -0.58
CA TYR A 984 35.37 -10.77 -1.29
C TYR A 984 34.20 -10.31 -2.18
N ARG A 985 33.45 -11.23 -2.80
CA ARG A 985 32.19 -10.84 -3.50
C ARG A 985 31.17 -10.25 -2.53
N GLN A 986 31.04 -10.82 -1.33
CA GLN A 986 30.19 -10.27 -0.28
C GLN A 986 30.67 -8.90 0.22
N TYR A 987 31.99 -8.67 0.27
CA TYR A 987 32.59 -7.36 0.50
C TYR A 987 32.24 -6.36 -0.62
N CYS A 988 32.31 -6.76 -1.90
CA CYS A 988 31.92 -5.92 -3.03
C CYS A 988 30.43 -5.53 -2.97
N VAL A 989 29.54 -6.46 -2.57
CA VAL A 989 28.13 -6.15 -2.29
C VAL A 989 27.95 -5.19 -1.11
N ALA A 990 28.82 -5.26 -0.08
CA ALA A 990 28.81 -4.28 1.01
C ALA A 990 29.25 -2.88 0.55
N VAL A 991 30.34 -2.76 -0.23
CA VAL A 991 30.79 -1.49 -0.83
C VAL A 991 29.66 -0.88 -1.68
N SER A 992 29.10 -1.66 -2.61
CA SER A 992 27.99 -1.24 -3.46
C SER A 992 26.77 -0.80 -2.64
N ALA A 993 26.36 -1.57 -1.62
CA ALA A 993 25.21 -1.20 -0.79
C ALA A 993 25.44 0.09 0.01
N TYR A 994 26.66 0.35 0.49
CA TYR A 994 26.96 1.59 1.21
C TYR A 994 27.00 2.81 0.28
N LEU A 995 27.66 2.69 -0.88
CA LEU A 995 27.67 3.76 -1.89
C LEU A 995 26.24 4.07 -2.39
N SER A 996 25.43 3.06 -2.68
CA SER A 996 24.03 3.24 -3.06
C SER A 996 23.18 3.89 -1.96
N PHE A 997 23.46 3.61 -0.68
CA PHE A 997 22.82 4.30 0.44
C PHE A 997 23.18 5.79 0.50
N LEU A 998 24.46 6.14 0.35
CA LEU A 998 24.91 7.53 0.32
C LEU A 998 24.35 8.29 -0.90
N ALA A 999 24.43 7.70 -2.09
CA ALA A 999 23.87 8.28 -3.31
C ALA A 999 22.35 8.51 -3.21
N THR A 1000 21.60 7.55 -2.65
CA THR A 1000 20.15 7.69 -2.45
C THR A 1000 19.81 8.80 -1.45
N LEU A 1001 20.69 9.06 -0.46
CA LEU A 1001 20.53 10.15 0.50
C LEU A 1001 20.89 11.52 -0.12
N ASP A 1002 21.94 11.58 -0.93
CA ASP A 1002 22.32 12.78 -1.70
C ASP A 1002 21.20 13.16 -2.69
N ASP A 1003 20.64 12.17 -3.42
CA ASP A 1003 19.47 12.35 -4.30
C ASP A 1003 18.24 12.85 -3.55
N LEU A 1004 17.97 12.32 -2.34
CA LEU A 1004 16.85 12.74 -1.50
C LEU A 1004 17.03 14.20 -1.03
N VAL A 1005 18.25 14.63 -0.73
CA VAL A 1005 18.55 16.03 -0.41
C VAL A 1005 18.31 16.92 -1.64
N GLY A 1006 18.69 16.46 -2.84
CA GLY A 1006 18.41 17.15 -4.11
C GLY A 1006 16.91 17.31 -4.39
N ASP A 1007 16.14 16.20 -4.35
CA ASP A 1007 14.68 16.20 -4.51
C ASP A 1007 14.00 17.19 -3.53
N LEU A 1008 14.47 17.25 -2.28
CA LEU A 1008 13.93 18.16 -1.26
C LEU A 1008 14.35 19.61 -1.48
N LYS A 1009 15.61 19.91 -1.82
CA LYS A 1009 16.08 21.28 -2.11
C LYS A 1009 15.25 21.94 -3.22
N VAL A 1010 14.94 21.18 -4.28
CA VAL A 1010 14.07 21.63 -5.38
C VAL A 1010 12.63 21.90 -4.91
N THR A 1011 12.17 21.22 -3.86
CA THR A 1011 10.78 21.29 -3.38
C THR A 1011 10.55 22.38 -2.33
N VAL A 1012 11.36 22.39 -1.27
CA VAL A 1012 11.19 23.33 -0.15
C VAL A 1012 11.99 24.62 -0.33
N GLY A 1013 12.95 24.65 -1.25
CA GLY A 1013 13.91 25.74 -1.43
C GLY A 1013 15.12 25.64 -0.50
N GLU A 1014 16.04 26.59 -0.67
CA GLU A 1014 17.27 26.71 0.11
C GLU A 1014 17.25 27.92 1.06
N THR A 1015 18.00 27.81 2.16
CA THR A 1015 18.23 28.84 3.17
C THR A 1015 19.70 29.13 3.34
N HIS A 1016 20.01 30.34 3.83
CA HIS A 1016 21.36 30.77 4.16
C HIS A 1016 22.31 30.67 2.96
N VAL A 1017 21.92 31.30 1.84
CA VAL A 1017 22.78 31.44 0.64
C VAL A 1017 24.04 32.20 1.03
N VAL A 1018 25.19 31.54 1.01
CA VAL A 1018 26.49 32.14 1.35
C VAL A 1018 27.19 32.54 0.07
N GLN A 1019 26.79 33.69 -0.49
CA GLN A 1019 27.56 34.38 -1.51
C GLN A 1019 28.97 34.66 -0.97
N ARG A 1020 30.00 34.30 -1.76
CA ARG A 1020 31.29 34.98 -1.61
C ARG A 1020 31.09 36.39 -2.13
N TRP A 1021 31.29 37.36 -1.25
CA TRP A 1021 31.54 38.72 -1.66
C TRP A 1021 33.00 38.70 -2.12
N GLU A 1022 33.21 38.58 -3.43
CA GLU A 1022 34.51 38.89 -4.01
C GLU A 1022 34.66 40.41 -3.86
N GLU A 1023 35.67 40.83 -3.10
CA GLU A 1023 36.01 42.24 -2.96
C GLU A 1023 36.44 42.71 -4.36
N GLU A 1024 35.62 43.53 -5.01
CA GLU A 1024 36.03 44.25 -6.21
C GLU A 1024 37.21 45.15 -5.80
N GLU A 1025 38.43 44.71 -6.10
CA GLU A 1025 39.59 45.60 -6.12
C GLU A 1025 39.29 46.71 -7.13
N VAL A 1026 38.92 47.88 -6.59
CA VAL A 1026 38.75 49.10 -7.36
C VAL A 1026 40.13 49.50 -7.89
N VAL A 1027 40.46 48.98 -9.08
CA VAL A 1027 41.58 49.44 -9.89
C VAL A 1027 41.19 50.79 -10.50
N GLU A 1028 41.30 51.86 -9.70
CA GLU A 1028 41.33 53.22 -10.23
C GLU A 1028 42.59 53.37 -11.09
N GLY A 1029 42.38 53.52 -12.41
CA GLY A 1029 43.44 53.57 -13.40
C GLY A 1029 43.03 54.31 -14.67
N VAL A 1030 43.22 55.65 -14.64
CA VAL A 1030 42.97 56.66 -15.68
C VAL A 1030 41.54 57.20 -15.76
#